data_AF-G8BYJ4-F1
#
_entry.id   AF-G8BYJ4-F1
#
_cell.length_a   1.000
_cell.length_b   1.000
_cell.length_c   1.000
_cell.angle_alpha   90.00
_cell.angle_beta   90.00
_cell.angle_gamma   90.00
#
_symmetry.space_group_name_H-M   'P 1'
#
loop_
_entity.id
_entity.type
_entity.pdbx_description
1 polymer ?
#
loop_
_entity_poly.entity_id
_entity_poly.type
_entity_poly.pdbx_seq_one_letter_code
_entity_poly.pdbx_strand_id
1 'polypeptide(L)'
;MSELYLDSNDNEISWDNAVLEGLLSKELSKYNQLFSKLSTQSQLNKLHDIIQRDKAETTGQLNKFIATSQFSHNKKIRKLELLRTNLTTVLTNYNISLANVSSSNNIAKSINYDISTIDTEKNLVNKILEFLNYIRLLKNNISLINNALKDENYVVAATAIEEIRKIPENVIKSEFASRVVPSSEVSDEPTVVINKWSDELKEIFQKRFMKAAESSDTEELTLMFKMFPMIGQDKLGLDMYSKYVCNIIAEESRTLMTINGNDNLEQSIKRPGFFSQVLLHLFKLVSTVINEHSKVITVSYNLTYMTNVMEKVEKEAELQAGLVLDTFAESKKLTRTVKEIKEWQRLQMKKNNRKLNGDSSDSEDSDAESMDGVQMISVNNISLLINEFSQILQNWSMYTRFFSVRWNEFNDIKYTKLDYAPSLLESNFKNKLVNEGFISTFDTLVLYHLHKSFNNSIELEEMPDINNLVTLRNTVPKHKEVSSYAITSVLEDITLLVRKNLVVVVNTGQFDILSRFLDQLVRFIQNEYLVRFLQNKFKNLQPKLIPSLALKEYIPKEELTNIGHHNSKLMTPVSSSTKLSKLGFDLRGAAANALTNIQSNIQSVVSDPESVLSLHNYLIYVNTLYLNVVFTQKILVKEILENNPTMLSDNFPFGEDSELLTAKINACNELVKKQNEKLQKWSLKYLFENVLKNKISVLCKDLFVNGNDNTYISSTDDFEDLTSINDFILKWKALIIPYKNVLYDDAFIELLNNIVNYIVTLVDKKIWSLRVNDLGATKLDRELSLYISTICDTNYLLREKFISITQMVLVLGFDDDDFDTETNDVKEEIANGINWVLTSKDRIRTRNLKVDKRQ
;
A
#
# COMPACT_ATOMS: atom_id res chain seq x y z
N MET A 1 12.85 62.87 -5.94
CA MET A 1 12.38 62.94 -4.54
C MET A 1 12.93 61.72 -3.82
N SER A 2 14.19 61.82 -3.38
CA SER A 2 14.89 60.84 -2.53
C SER A 2 16.20 61.53 -2.07
N GLU A 3 16.16 62.00 -0.83
CA GLU A 3 17.27 62.27 0.10
C GLU A 3 18.60 62.80 -0.46
N LEU A 4 18.87 64.08 -0.22
CA LEU A 4 20.21 64.59 0.08
C LEU A 4 20.05 65.71 1.10
N TYR A 5 20.35 65.35 2.36
CA TYR A 5 20.31 66.20 3.54
C TYR A 5 21.22 67.42 3.38
N LEU A 6 20.67 68.59 3.71
CA LEU A 6 21.43 69.78 4.08
C LEU A 6 22.05 69.57 5.47
N ASP A 7 23.36 69.71 5.57
CA ASP A 7 24.03 69.92 6.84
C ASP A 7 24.29 71.42 6.99
N SER A 8 23.45 72.07 7.79
CA SER A 8 23.63 73.43 8.27
C SER A 8 24.18 73.37 9.70
N ASN A 9 25.41 73.83 9.90
CA ASN A 9 25.84 74.28 11.21
C ASN A 9 26.61 75.60 11.06
N ASP A 10 25.85 76.67 11.28
CA ASP A 10 26.34 77.92 11.85
C ASP A 10 26.98 77.68 13.23
N ASN A 11 27.75 78.69 13.65
CA ASN A 11 28.30 78.96 14.99
C ASN A 11 29.81 78.79 15.10
N GLU A 12 30.56 79.87 14.87
CA GLU A 12 31.16 80.61 15.98
C GLU A 12 32.06 81.73 15.44
N ILE A 13 31.42 82.89 15.26
CA ILE A 13 32.05 84.18 15.53
C ILE A 13 32.26 84.21 17.04
N SER A 14 33.40 83.68 17.52
CA SER A 14 33.81 83.74 18.93
C SER A 14 34.89 84.81 19.10
N TRP A 15 34.45 86.00 19.49
CA TRP A 15 34.87 86.57 20.76
C TRP A 15 36.38 86.72 21.08
N ASP A 16 37.25 87.02 20.12
CA ASP A 16 38.57 87.61 20.44
C ASP A 16 38.47 89.06 20.97
N ASN A 17 37.25 89.61 21.11
CA ASN A 17 36.99 90.83 21.88
C ASN A 17 37.42 90.69 23.35
N ALA A 18 37.40 89.48 23.92
CA ALA A 18 37.87 89.26 25.29
C ALA A 18 39.41 89.28 25.41
N VAL A 19 40.13 88.88 24.36
CA VAL A 19 41.60 88.90 24.32
C VAL A 19 42.12 90.31 24.03
N LEU A 20 41.42 91.08 23.20
CA LEU A 20 41.74 92.48 22.92
C LEU A 20 41.47 93.41 24.12
N GLU A 21 40.33 93.30 24.81
CA GLU A 21 40.06 94.14 25.99
C GLU A 21 40.99 93.81 27.18
N GLY A 22 41.35 92.54 27.36
CA GLY A 22 42.23 92.11 28.45
C GLY A 22 43.69 92.52 28.24
N LEU A 23 44.24 92.33 27.04
CA LEU A 23 45.63 92.69 26.76
C LEU A 23 45.83 94.20 26.67
N LEU A 24 44.93 94.90 25.99
CA LEU A 24 45.05 96.36 25.82
C LEU A 24 44.94 97.07 27.17
N SER A 25 43.98 96.69 28.02
CA SER A 25 43.82 97.23 29.37
C SER A 25 45.05 96.96 30.25
N LYS A 26 45.63 95.76 30.14
CA LYS A 26 46.82 95.35 30.89
C LYS A 26 48.09 96.09 30.45
N GLU A 27 48.25 96.34 29.16
CA GLU A 27 49.34 97.16 28.65
C GLU A 27 49.15 98.64 28.99
N LEU A 28 47.94 99.18 28.89
CA LEU A 28 47.66 100.58 29.20
C LEU A 28 47.87 100.88 30.70
N SER A 29 47.49 99.95 31.57
CA SER A 29 47.79 100.04 33.01
C SER A 29 49.28 99.92 33.31
N LYS A 30 50.02 99.04 32.62
CA LYS A 30 51.49 98.95 32.69
C LYS A 30 52.15 100.27 32.29
N TYR A 31 51.68 100.92 31.22
CA TYR A 31 52.18 102.22 30.78
C TYR A 31 51.86 103.34 31.78
N ASN A 32 50.64 103.38 32.32
CA ASN A 32 50.25 104.39 33.33
C ASN A 32 51.04 104.25 34.65
N GLN A 33 51.33 103.03 35.11
CA GLN A 33 52.18 102.82 36.29
C GLN A 33 53.62 103.26 36.07
N LEU A 34 54.14 103.04 34.86
CA LEU A 34 55.48 103.51 34.51
C LEU A 34 55.50 105.03 34.44
N PHE A 35 54.42 105.67 33.98
CA PHE A 35 54.35 107.11 33.87
C PHE A 35 54.44 107.84 35.22
N SER A 36 53.78 107.32 36.27
CA SER A 36 53.73 107.99 37.57
C SER A 36 55.03 107.95 38.39
N LYS A 37 55.98 107.07 38.04
CA LYS A 37 57.27 106.91 38.74
C LYS A 37 58.43 107.69 38.13
N LEU A 38 58.20 108.44 37.04
CA LEU A 38 59.24 109.08 36.24
C LEU A 38 59.58 110.48 36.78
N SER A 39 60.83 110.68 37.21
CA SER A 39 61.37 112.01 37.57
C SER A 39 62.56 112.41 36.70
N THR A 40 63.01 111.56 35.78
CA THR A 40 64.25 111.78 35.01
C THR A 40 64.07 111.48 33.53
N GLN A 41 64.55 112.39 32.67
CA GLN A 41 64.38 112.37 31.21
C GLN A 41 64.85 111.07 30.51
N SER A 42 65.89 110.41 31.04
CA SER A 42 66.40 109.15 30.46
C SER A 42 65.37 108.02 30.49
N GLN A 43 64.51 107.99 31.51
CA GLN A 43 63.49 106.96 31.65
C GLN A 43 62.29 107.20 30.72
N LEU A 44 61.99 108.47 30.36
CA LEU A 44 60.96 108.83 29.39
C LEU A 44 61.30 108.34 27.98
N ASN A 45 62.55 108.51 27.55
CA ASN A 45 63.01 108.05 26.23
C ASN A 45 62.93 106.52 26.12
N LYS A 46 63.29 105.78 27.17
CA LYS A 46 63.15 104.31 27.18
C LYS A 46 61.69 103.86 27.09
N LEU A 47 60.76 104.57 27.73
CA LEU A 47 59.33 104.26 27.63
C LEU A 47 58.81 104.52 26.21
N HIS A 48 59.24 105.61 25.58
CA HIS A 48 58.88 105.93 24.20
C HIS A 48 59.35 104.84 23.22
N ASP A 49 60.59 104.36 23.37
CA ASP A 49 61.15 103.28 22.54
C ASP A 49 60.38 101.95 22.70
N ILE A 50 59.89 101.65 23.92
CA ILE A 50 59.07 100.45 24.16
C ILE A 50 57.72 100.59 23.46
N ILE A 51 57.02 101.71 23.63
CA ILE A 51 55.72 101.96 22.99
C ILE A 51 55.87 101.93 21.46
N GLN A 52 56.94 102.49 20.92
CA GLN A 52 57.20 102.49 19.49
C GLN A 52 57.46 101.08 18.95
N ARG A 53 58.18 100.25 19.72
CA ARG A 53 58.42 98.83 19.37
C ARG A 53 57.11 98.02 19.41
N ASP A 54 56.30 98.17 20.46
CA ASP A 54 55.02 97.46 20.59
C ASP A 54 54.00 97.91 19.52
N LYS A 55 53.95 99.22 19.20
CA LYS A 55 53.14 99.74 18.10
C LYS A 55 53.56 99.15 16.76
N ALA A 56 54.87 99.04 16.50
CA ALA A 56 55.39 98.44 15.28
C ALA A 56 55.08 96.93 15.19
N GLU A 57 55.14 96.22 16.32
CA GLU A 57 54.83 94.79 16.38
C GLU A 57 53.33 94.51 16.15
N THR A 58 52.45 95.24 16.84
CA THR A 58 50.99 95.13 16.66
C THR A 58 50.52 95.51 15.26
N THR A 59 51.05 96.59 14.67
CA THR A 59 50.76 96.91 13.25
C THR A 59 51.32 95.86 12.29
N GLY A 60 52.47 95.26 12.60
CA GLY A 60 53.01 94.13 11.84
C GLY A 60 52.09 92.91 11.88
N GLN A 61 51.55 92.55 13.04
CA GLN A 61 50.61 91.45 13.20
C GLN A 61 49.28 91.72 12.48
N LEU A 62 48.73 92.94 12.61
CA LEU A 62 47.50 93.33 11.93
C LEU A 62 47.64 93.26 10.40
N ASN A 63 48.74 93.78 9.84
CA ASN A 63 48.98 93.73 8.40
C ASN A 63 49.13 92.29 7.90
N LYS A 64 49.78 91.40 8.66
CA LYS A 64 49.85 89.96 8.34
C LYS A 64 48.46 89.31 8.35
N PHE A 65 47.63 89.61 9.35
CA PHE A 65 46.27 89.09 9.41
C PHE A 65 45.39 89.59 8.26
N ILE A 66 45.40 90.90 7.96
CA ILE A 66 44.65 91.49 6.85
C ILE A 66 45.09 90.85 5.53
N ALA A 67 46.40 90.75 5.27
CA ALA A 67 46.92 90.14 4.04
C ALA A 67 46.49 88.68 3.91
N THR A 68 46.55 87.91 5.00
CA THR A 68 46.16 86.49 5.01
C THR A 68 44.65 86.32 4.81
N SER A 69 43.84 87.13 5.49
CA SER A 69 42.38 87.10 5.38
C SER A 69 41.90 87.55 4.00
N GLN A 70 42.46 88.63 3.44
CA GLN A 70 42.16 89.08 2.08
C GLN A 70 42.58 88.05 1.03
N PHE A 71 43.73 87.41 1.18
CA PHE A 71 44.16 86.35 0.28
C PHE A 71 43.19 85.16 0.33
N SER A 72 42.79 84.73 1.53
CA SER A 72 41.81 83.66 1.72
C SER A 72 40.43 84.01 1.13
N HIS A 73 39.91 85.20 1.41
CA HIS A 73 38.64 85.68 0.86
C HIS A 73 38.67 85.80 -0.65
N ASN A 74 39.71 86.41 -1.22
CA ASN A 74 39.85 86.51 -2.68
C ASN A 74 39.97 85.14 -3.34
N LYS A 75 40.64 84.16 -2.70
CA LYS A 75 40.67 82.79 -3.18
C LYS A 75 39.28 82.15 -3.17
N LYS A 76 38.49 82.35 -2.11
CA LYS A 76 37.10 81.87 -2.02
C LYS A 76 36.19 82.55 -3.06
N ILE A 77 36.29 83.87 -3.23
CA ILE A 77 35.53 84.64 -4.23
C ILE A 77 35.87 84.18 -5.65
N ARG A 78 37.16 84.02 -5.97
CA ARG A 78 37.58 83.49 -7.28
C ARG A 78 37.05 82.08 -7.52
N LYS A 79 37.04 81.22 -6.49
CA LYS A 79 36.46 79.88 -6.59
C LYS A 79 34.95 79.95 -6.83
N LEU A 80 34.24 80.85 -6.15
CA LEU A 80 32.80 81.05 -6.32
C LEU A 80 32.44 81.60 -7.71
N GLU A 81 33.18 82.59 -8.21
CA GLU A 81 32.96 83.13 -9.56
C GLU A 81 33.26 82.08 -10.63
N LEU A 82 34.33 81.27 -10.46
CA LEU A 82 34.62 80.19 -11.38
C LEU A 82 33.52 79.12 -11.38
N LEU A 83 32.96 78.80 -10.20
CA LEU A 83 31.79 77.92 -10.10
C LEU A 83 30.56 78.55 -10.76
N ARG A 84 30.34 79.85 -10.58
CA ARG A 84 29.21 80.57 -11.20
C ARG A 84 29.33 80.54 -12.71
N THR A 85 30.50 80.88 -13.27
CA THR A 85 30.73 80.85 -14.73
C THR A 85 30.59 79.44 -15.27
N ASN A 86 31.15 78.42 -14.59
CA ASN A 86 31.00 77.03 -15.00
C ASN A 86 29.52 76.63 -15.01
N LEU A 87 28.78 76.96 -13.95
CA LEU A 87 27.36 76.65 -13.88
C LEU A 87 26.57 77.37 -14.98
N THR A 88 26.87 78.64 -15.27
CA THR A 88 26.26 79.36 -16.40
C THR A 88 26.56 78.68 -17.73
N THR A 89 27.82 78.30 -17.99
CA THR A 89 28.20 77.62 -19.25
C THR A 89 27.55 76.25 -19.38
N VAL A 90 27.43 75.49 -18.29
CA VAL A 90 26.75 74.20 -18.28
C VAL A 90 25.25 74.40 -18.53
N LEU A 91 24.64 75.41 -17.94
CA LEU A 91 23.22 75.68 -18.07
C LEU A 91 22.87 76.19 -19.49
N THR A 92 23.73 77.01 -20.11
CA THR A 92 23.58 77.39 -21.52
C THR A 92 23.77 76.20 -22.45
N ASN A 93 24.77 75.36 -22.20
CA ASN A 93 25.00 74.14 -22.99
C ASN A 93 23.83 73.16 -22.86
N TYR A 94 23.27 73.04 -21.65
CA TYR A 94 22.09 72.22 -21.39
C TYR A 94 20.87 72.75 -22.13
N ASN A 95 20.60 74.06 -22.07
CA ASN A 95 19.47 74.65 -22.79
C ASN A 95 19.63 74.54 -24.31
N ILE A 96 20.83 74.74 -24.85
CA ILE A 96 21.12 74.54 -26.28
C ILE A 96 20.92 73.07 -26.65
N SER A 97 21.42 72.13 -25.84
CA SER A 97 21.23 70.69 -26.08
C SER A 97 19.75 70.30 -25.97
N LEU A 98 19.00 70.88 -25.02
CA LEU A 98 17.58 70.65 -24.87
C LEU A 98 16.79 71.19 -26.06
N ALA A 99 17.13 72.40 -26.55
CA ALA A 99 16.56 72.97 -27.75
C ALA A 99 16.86 72.10 -28.98
N ASN A 100 18.11 71.66 -29.14
CA ASN A 100 18.51 70.75 -30.21
C ASN A 100 17.74 69.41 -30.12
N VAL A 101 17.71 68.77 -28.94
CA VAL A 101 16.95 67.53 -28.72
C VAL A 101 15.46 67.74 -29.01
N SER A 102 14.87 68.88 -28.61
CA SER A 102 13.47 69.17 -28.90
C SER A 102 13.19 69.35 -30.39
N SER A 103 14.08 70.03 -31.12
CA SER A 103 14.00 70.20 -32.57
C SER A 103 14.18 68.86 -33.30
N SER A 104 15.16 68.04 -32.90
CA SER A 104 15.37 66.69 -33.41
C SER A 104 14.17 65.79 -33.10
N ASN A 105 13.54 65.91 -31.94
CA ASN A 105 12.33 65.15 -31.59
C ASN A 105 11.14 65.57 -32.47
N ASN A 106 10.99 66.86 -32.76
CA ASN A 106 9.92 67.33 -33.65
C ASN A 106 10.14 66.87 -35.09
N ILE A 107 11.38 66.93 -35.60
CA ILE A 107 11.74 66.40 -36.92
C ILE A 107 11.53 64.88 -36.95
N ALA A 108 11.98 64.15 -35.93
CA ALA A 108 11.80 62.71 -35.82
C ALA A 108 10.31 62.33 -35.75
N LYS A 109 9.46 63.11 -35.08
CA LYS A 109 8.01 62.90 -35.08
C LYS A 109 7.40 63.12 -36.45
N SER A 110 7.82 64.16 -37.20
CA SER A 110 7.36 64.38 -38.57
C SER A 110 7.79 63.26 -39.49
N ILE A 111 9.06 62.85 -39.42
CA ILE A 111 9.59 61.72 -40.21
C ILE A 111 8.86 60.42 -39.85
N ASN A 112 8.63 60.16 -38.56
CA ASN A 112 7.90 58.97 -38.13
C ASN A 112 6.44 59.00 -38.59
N TYR A 113 5.82 60.17 -38.63
CA TYR A 113 4.48 60.32 -39.22
C TYR A 113 4.49 60.01 -40.71
N ASP A 114 5.42 60.59 -41.48
CA ASP A 114 5.54 60.34 -42.92
C ASP A 114 5.91 58.87 -43.25
N ILE A 115 6.79 58.27 -42.45
CA ILE A 115 7.12 56.83 -42.58
C ILE A 115 5.89 56.00 -42.23
N SER A 116 5.16 56.35 -41.17
CA SER A 116 3.97 55.61 -40.78
C SER A 116 2.86 55.73 -41.84
N THR A 117 2.67 56.89 -42.48
CA THR A 117 1.69 57.04 -43.56
C THR A 117 2.10 56.23 -44.79
N ILE A 118 3.37 56.30 -45.21
CA ILE A 118 3.91 55.49 -46.30
C ILE A 118 3.79 54.00 -46.01
N ASP A 119 4.08 53.56 -44.78
CA ASP A 119 3.92 52.16 -44.39
C ASP A 119 2.45 51.74 -44.39
N THR A 120 1.52 52.61 -43.98
CA THR A 120 0.09 52.32 -44.10
C THR A 120 -0.34 52.19 -45.56
N GLU A 121 0.11 53.08 -46.44
CA GLU A 121 -0.18 53.01 -47.88
C GLU A 121 0.42 51.76 -48.51
N LYS A 122 1.68 51.44 -48.20
CA LYS A 122 2.35 50.21 -48.66
C LYS A 122 1.63 48.96 -48.16
N ASN A 123 1.18 48.94 -46.91
CA ASN A 123 0.39 47.84 -46.37
C ASN A 123 -0.97 47.70 -47.07
N LEU A 124 -1.62 48.80 -47.41
CA LEU A 124 -2.87 48.77 -48.19
C LEU A 124 -2.63 48.25 -49.62
N VAL A 125 -1.56 48.71 -50.28
CA VAL A 125 -1.18 48.23 -51.62
C VAL A 125 -0.84 46.74 -51.60
N ASN A 126 -0.07 46.28 -50.61
CA ASN A 126 0.24 44.86 -50.45
C ASN A 126 -1.02 44.02 -50.23
N LYS A 127 -1.96 44.48 -49.38
CA LYS A 127 -3.25 43.82 -49.18
C LYS A 127 -4.07 43.73 -50.47
N ILE A 128 -4.08 44.79 -51.28
CA ILE A 128 -4.78 44.79 -52.58
C ILE A 128 -4.10 43.84 -53.57
N LEU A 129 -2.76 43.79 -53.58
CA LEU A 129 -2.01 42.87 -54.44
C LEU A 129 -2.24 41.41 -54.04
N GLU A 130 -2.24 41.11 -52.74
CA GLU A 130 -2.64 39.80 -52.20
C GLU A 130 -4.07 39.44 -52.62
N PHE A 131 -5.02 40.37 -52.46
CA PHE A 131 -6.41 40.20 -52.90
C PHE A 131 -6.52 39.87 -54.39
N LEU A 132 -5.78 40.59 -55.24
CA LEU A 132 -5.79 40.38 -56.69
C LEU A 132 -5.15 39.04 -57.09
N ASN A 133 -4.08 38.63 -56.39
CA ASN A 133 -3.49 37.31 -56.56
C ASN A 133 -4.46 36.20 -56.14
N TYR A 134 -5.22 36.37 -55.05
CA TYR A 134 -6.25 35.41 -54.63
C TYR A 134 -7.37 35.28 -55.67
N ILE A 135 -7.81 36.38 -56.30
CA ILE A 135 -8.82 36.33 -57.37
C ILE A 135 -8.25 35.66 -58.63
N ARG A 136 -6.98 35.90 -58.96
CA ARG A 136 -6.32 35.22 -60.08
C ARG A 136 -6.23 33.71 -59.84
N LEU A 137 -5.85 33.31 -58.64
CA LEU A 137 -5.84 31.90 -58.22
C LEU A 137 -7.24 31.30 -58.28
N LEU A 138 -8.25 31.99 -57.75
CA LEU A 138 -9.65 31.56 -57.80
C LEU A 138 -10.12 31.33 -59.25
N LYS A 139 -9.83 32.26 -60.16
CA LYS A 139 -10.20 32.14 -61.58
C LYS A 139 -9.48 30.97 -62.27
N ASN A 140 -8.19 30.81 -62.03
CA ASN A 140 -7.43 29.69 -62.58
C ASN A 140 -7.96 28.36 -62.05
N ASN A 141 -8.23 28.26 -60.75
CA ASN A 141 -8.69 27.02 -60.12
C ASN A 141 -10.11 26.66 -60.53
N ILE A 142 -11.02 27.63 -60.72
CA ILE A 142 -12.36 27.37 -61.28
C ILE A 142 -12.27 26.87 -62.73
N SER A 143 -11.38 27.44 -63.55
CA SER A 143 -11.14 26.94 -64.90
C SER A 143 -10.54 25.54 -64.91
N LEU A 144 -9.61 25.25 -63.99
CA LEU A 144 -9.00 23.94 -63.84
C LEU A 144 -10.02 22.88 -63.40
N ILE A 145 -10.92 23.21 -62.47
CA ILE A 145 -11.97 22.29 -62.01
C ILE A 145 -12.93 21.94 -63.16
N ASN A 146 -13.36 22.94 -63.94
CA ASN A 146 -14.27 22.69 -65.07
C ASN A 146 -13.63 21.77 -66.13
N ASN A 147 -12.34 21.95 -66.41
CA ASN A 147 -11.61 21.07 -67.34
C ASN A 147 -11.38 19.68 -66.73
N ALA A 148 -10.99 19.60 -65.45
CA ALA A 148 -10.75 18.34 -64.75
C ALA A 148 -12.02 17.49 -64.59
N LEU A 149 -13.20 18.12 -64.43
CA LEU A 149 -14.49 17.44 -64.41
C LEU A 149 -14.87 16.87 -65.79
N LYS A 150 -14.55 17.59 -66.88
CA LYS A 150 -14.76 17.10 -68.26
C LYS A 150 -13.84 15.92 -68.59
N ASP A 151 -12.62 15.91 -68.05
CA ASP A 151 -11.61 14.87 -68.28
C ASP A 151 -11.71 13.68 -67.28
N GLU A 152 -12.72 13.65 -66.40
CA GLU A 152 -12.86 12.69 -65.29
C GLU A 152 -11.64 12.60 -64.35
N ASN A 153 -10.78 13.61 -64.32
CA ASN A 153 -9.60 13.63 -63.47
C ASN A 153 -9.90 14.27 -62.11
N TYR A 154 -10.48 13.47 -61.22
CA TYR A 154 -10.96 13.95 -59.93
C TYR A 154 -9.86 14.45 -58.98
N VAL A 155 -8.62 13.97 -59.12
CA VAL A 155 -7.46 14.37 -58.28
C VAL A 155 -7.11 15.85 -58.48
N VAL A 156 -7.06 16.28 -59.73
CA VAL A 156 -6.80 17.68 -60.09
C VAL A 156 -7.98 18.57 -59.68
N ALA A 157 -9.21 18.06 -59.77
CA ALA A 157 -10.39 18.78 -59.32
C ALA A 157 -10.38 19.00 -57.78
N ALA A 158 -10.06 17.97 -56.98
CA ALA A 158 -10.05 18.08 -55.53
C ALA A 158 -8.92 18.97 -54.99
N THR A 159 -7.72 18.89 -55.58
CA THR A 159 -6.60 19.78 -55.22
C THR A 159 -6.90 21.25 -55.53
N ALA A 160 -7.51 21.53 -56.68
CA ALA A 160 -7.96 22.87 -57.03
C ALA A 160 -9.05 23.39 -56.06
N ILE A 161 -9.95 22.53 -55.57
CA ILE A 161 -10.96 22.88 -54.55
C ILE A 161 -10.29 23.16 -53.19
N GLU A 162 -9.29 22.37 -52.79
CA GLU A 162 -8.53 22.60 -51.56
C GLU A 162 -7.81 23.95 -51.59
N GLU A 163 -7.20 24.30 -52.70
CA GLU A 163 -6.56 25.61 -52.91
C GLU A 163 -7.56 26.76 -52.86
N ILE A 164 -8.77 26.58 -53.40
CA ILE A 164 -9.85 27.57 -53.30
C ILE A 164 -10.29 27.74 -51.84
N ARG A 165 -10.35 26.65 -51.07
CA ARG A 165 -10.80 26.68 -49.67
C ARG A 165 -9.79 27.33 -48.71
N LYS A 166 -8.51 27.38 -49.09
CA LYS A 166 -7.47 28.14 -48.38
C LYS A 166 -7.61 29.67 -48.55
N ILE A 167 -8.41 30.14 -49.51
CA ILE A 167 -8.65 31.56 -49.76
C ILE A 167 -9.69 32.09 -48.74
N PRO A 168 -9.45 33.24 -48.09
CA PRO A 168 -10.39 33.82 -47.13
C PRO A 168 -11.78 34.11 -47.74
N GLU A 169 -12.85 33.72 -47.04
CA GLU A 169 -14.24 33.83 -47.51
C GLU A 169 -14.66 35.26 -47.90
N ASN A 170 -14.05 36.28 -47.28
CA ASN A 170 -14.31 37.69 -47.59
C ASN A 170 -13.90 38.07 -49.03
N VAL A 171 -12.97 37.32 -49.64
CA VAL A 171 -12.53 37.53 -51.03
C VAL A 171 -13.46 36.83 -52.00
N ILE A 172 -13.90 35.61 -51.65
CA ILE A 172 -14.81 34.77 -52.45
C ILE A 172 -16.19 35.44 -52.58
N LYS A 173 -16.68 36.08 -51.52
CA LYS A 173 -17.99 36.78 -51.46
C LYS A 173 -17.95 38.24 -51.94
N SER A 174 -16.79 38.76 -52.36
CA SER A 174 -16.66 40.18 -52.74
C SER A 174 -17.40 40.51 -54.05
N GLU A 175 -17.98 41.72 -54.15
CA GLU A 175 -18.63 42.21 -55.39
C GLU A 175 -17.70 42.20 -56.61
N PHE A 176 -16.38 42.27 -56.38
CA PHE A 176 -15.39 42.21 -57.44
C PHE A 176 -15.18 40.76 -57.94
N ALA A 177 -15.17 39.77 -57.04
CA ALA A 177 -15.07 38.36 -57.40
C ALA A 177 -16.32 37.89 -58.17
N SER A 178 -17.52 38.30 -57.73
CA SER A 178 -18.77 37.95 -58.43
C SER A 178 -18.87 38.56 -59.84
N ARG A 179 -18.12 39.64 -60.13
CA ARG A 179 -18.13 40.31 -61.44
C ARG A 179 -17.02 39.88 -62.39
N VAL A 180 -15.85 39.48 -61.87
CA VAL A 180 -14.64 39.20 -62.70
C VAL A 180 -14.39 37.71 -62.92
N VAL A 181 -14.91 36.86 -62.03
CA VAL A 181 -14.72 35.40 -62.08
C VAL A 181 -15.66 34.70 -63.07
N PRO A 182 -16.94 35.10 -63.26
CA PRO A 182 -17.79 34.48 -64.29
C PRO A 182 -17.15 34.65 -65.67
N SER A 183 -16.89 33.53 -66.31
CA SER A 183 -16.29 33.45 -67.65
C SER A 183 -17.30 32.76 -68.58
N SER A 184 -17.13 32.86 -69.90
CA SER A 184 -18.14 32.45 -70.90
C SER A 184 -18.65 30.99 -70.83
N GLU A 185 -18.02 30.13 -70.02
CA GLU A 185 -18.43 28.72 -69.80
C GLU A 185 -19.05 28.44 -68.43
N VAL A 186 -18.95 29.35 -67.44
CA VAL A 186 -19.49 29.19 -66.08
C VAL A 186 -20.10 30.52 -65.64
N SER A 187 -21.41 30.63 -65.81
CA SER A 187 -22.18 31.88 -65.62
C SER A 187 -22.64 32.13 -64.17
N ASP A 188 -22.54 31.13 -63.31
CA ASP A 188 -23.08 31.17 -61.95
C ASP A 188 -22.07 31.74 -60.94
N GLU A 189 -22.58 32.26 -59.82
CA GLU A 189 -21.75 32.81 -58.74
C GLU A 189 -20.73 31.78 -58.22
N PRO A 190 -19.47 32.18 -57.97
CA PRO A 190 -18.40 31.26 -57.56
C PRO A 190 -18.79 30.37 -56.37
N THR A 191 -19.49 30.90 -55.39
CA THR A 191 -20.00 30.16 -54.21
C THR A 191 -21.02 29.08 -54.56
N VAL A 192 -21.91 29.31 -55.53
CA VAL A 192 -22.94 28.35 -55.94
C VAL A 192 -22.32 27.22 -56.76
N VAL A 193 -21.38 27.57 -57.64
CA VAL A 193 -20.66 26.61 -58.49
C VAL A 193 -19.75 25.70 -57.65
N ILE A 194 -19.00 26.27 -56.72
CA ILE A 194 -18.12 25.51 -55.82
C ILE A 194 -18.94 24.54 -54.96
N ASN A 195 -20.08 24.97 -54.41
CA ASN A 195 -20.95 24.09 -53.62
C ASN A 195 -21.54 22.97 -54.48
N LYS A 196 -22.02 23.29 -55.69
CA LYS A 196 -22.58 22.30 -56.62
C LYS A 196 -21.55 21.25 -57.04
N TRP A 197 -20.34 21.66 -57.39
CA TRP A 197 -19.26 20.72 -57.73
C TRP A 197 -18.76 19.93 -56.51
N SER A 198 -18.76 20.54 -55.33
CA SER A 198 -18.43 19.84 -54.08
C SER A 198 -19.47 18.76 -53.75
N ASP A 199 -20.77 19.01 -53.99
CA ASP A 199 -21.83 18.03 -53.80
C ASP A 199 -21.81 16.91 -54.86
N GLU A 200 -21.53 17.26 -56.12
CA GLU A 200 -21.40 16.27 -57.21
C GLU A 200 -20.19 15.35 -57.00
N LEU A 201 -19.02 15.91 -56.65
CA LEU A 201 -17.84 15.14 -56.31
C LEU A 201 -18.04 14.30 -55.03
N LYS A 202 -18.78 14.81 -54.04
CA LYS A 202 -19.14 14.06 -52.84
C LYS A 202 -19.94 12.80 -53.18
N GLU A 203 -20.93 12.91 -54.06
CA GLU A 203 -21.75 11.75 -54.45
C GLU A 203 -20.95 10.71 -55.25
N ILE A 204 -20.07 11.18 -56.16
CA ILE A 204 -19.15 10.32 -56.92
C ILE A 204 -18.17 9.62 -55.97
N PHE A 205 -17.61 10.35 -55.01
CA PHE A 205 -16.64 9.80 -54.06
C PHE A 205 -17.27 8.78 -53.14
N GLN A 206 -18.51 9.01 -52.68
CA GLN A 206 -19.26 8.05 -51.88
C GLN A 206 -19.53 6.75 -52.65
N LYS A 207 -19.97 6.82 -53.91
CA LYS A 207 -20.24 5.64 -54.75
C LYS A 207 -18.97 4.84 -55.03
N ARG A 208 -17.87 5.51 -55.37
CA ARG A 208 -16.58 4.85 -55.61
C ARG A 208 -15.99 4.26 -54.34
N PHE A 209 -16.12 4.96 -53.20
CA PHE A 209 -15.66 4.44 -51.91
C PHE A 209 -16.41 3.16 -51.50
N MET A 210 -17.74 3.11 -51.66
CA MET A 210 -18.50 1.88 -51.39
C MET A 210 -18.10 0.73 -52.31
N LYS A 211 -17.90 1.01 -53.59
CA LYS A 211 -17.47 0.00 -54.57
C LYS A 211 -16.07 -0.55 -54.28
N ALA A 212 -15.12 0.33 -53.93
CA ALA A 212 -13.76 -0.04 -53.53
C ALA A 212 -13.74 -0.81 -52.20
N ALA A 213 -14.64 -0.49 -51.27
CA ALA A 213 -14.81 -1.21 -50.01
C ALA A 213 -15.32 -2.64 -50.23
N GLU A 214 -16.25 -2.85 -51.16
CA GLU A 214 -16.75 -4.20 -51.53
C GLU A 214 -15.69 -5.03 -52.28
N SER A 215 -14.86 -4.40 -53.12
CA SER A 215 -13.79 -5.10 -53.85
C SER A 215 -12.47 -5.23 -53.07
N SER A 216 -12.40 -4.72 -51.84
CA SER A 216 -11.19 -4.68 -50.99
C SER A 216 -9.96 -4.03 -51.68
N ASP A 217 -10.18 -3.04 -52.55
CA ASP A 217 -9.09 -2.32 -53.22
C ASP A 217 -8.49 -1.25 -52.28
N THR A 218 -7.36 -1.58 -51.67
CA THR A 218 -6.67 -0.69 -50.73
C THR A 218 -6.10 0.58 -51.37
N GLU A 219 -5.75 0.56 -52.66
CA GLU A 219 -5.12 1.69 -53.34
C GLU A 219 -6.17 2.75 -53.69
N GLU A 220 -7.27 2.32 -54.30
CA GLU A 220 -8.39 3.21 -54.63
C GLU A 220 -9.04 3.74 -53.35
N LEU A 221 -9.20 2.92 -52.31
CA LEU A 221 -9.79 3.35 -51.03
C LEU A 221 -8.91 4.39 -50.31
N THR A 222 -7.58 4.23 -50.32
CA THR A 222 -6.65 5.21 -49.76
C THR A 222 -6.66 6.52 -50.57
N LEU A 223 -6.77 6.43 -51.90
CA LEU A 223 -6.86 7.59 -52.77
C LEU A 223 -8.15 8.37 -52.46
N MET A 224 -9.30 7.72 -52.47
CA MET A 224 -10.58 8.38 -52.16
C MET A 224 -10.60 8.94 -50.74
N PHE A 225 -10.00 8.24 -49.77
CA PHE A 225 -9.88 8.73 -48.40
C PHE A 225 -9.04 10.00 -48.27
N LYS A 226 -7.98 10.18 -49.09
CA LYS A 226 -7.21 11.44 -49.16
C LYS A 226 -7.96 12.59 -49.83
N MET A 227 -9.04 12.31 -50.55
CA MET A 227 -9.75 13.28 -51.38
C MET A 227 -10.95 13.91 -50.68
N PHE A 228 -11.59 13.18 -49.75
CA PHE A 228 -12.65 13.72 -48.89
C PHE A 228 -12.26 14.97 -48.05
N PRO A 229 -11.03 15.11 -47.50
CA PRO A 229 -10.63 16.32 -46.80
C PRO A 229 -10.35 17.50 -47.74
N MET A 230 -9.89 17.21 -48.97
CA MET A 230 -9.69 18.21 -50.01
C MET A 230 -11.01 18.91 -50.40
N ILE A 231 -12.14 18.18 -50.34
CA ILE A 231 -13.50 18.73 -50.56
C ILE A 231 -14.10 19.33 -49.28
N GLY A 232 -13.49 19.10 -48.12
CA GLY A 232 -13.95 19.60 -46.85
C GLY A 232 -15.10 18.85 -46.21
N GLN A 233 -15.29 17.60 -46.62
CA GLN A 233 -16.25 16.67 -46.06
C GLN A 233 -15.56 15.69 -45.10
N ASP A 234 -14.73 16.21 -44.19
CA ASP A 234 -13.88 15.41 -43.30
C ASP A 234 -14.69 14.39 -42.49
N LYS A 235 -15.83 14.83 -41.95
CA LYS A 235 -16.71 14.02 -41.11
C LYS A 235 -17.34 12.85 -41.87
N LEU A 236 -17.68 13.04 -43.15
CA LEU A 236 -18.32 12.02 -43.97
C LEU A 236 -17.31 10.97 -44.44
N GLY A 237 -16.12 11.41 -44.87
CA GLY A 237 -15.02 10.51 -45.19
C GLY A 237 -14.63 9.65 -44.00
N LEU A 238 -14.54 10.25 -42.82
CA LEU A 238 -14.24 9.55 -41.57
C LEU A 238 -15.35 8.56 -41.16
N ASP A 239 -16.63 8.92 -41.35
CA ASP A 239 -17.76 8.01 -41.06
C ASP A 239 -17.75 6.79 -41.98
N MET A 240 -17.58 7.00 -43.28
CA MET A 240 -17.51 5.91 -44.26
C MET A 240 -16.30 5.00 -44.01
N TYR A 241 -15.15 5.60 -43.68
CA TYR A 241 -13.96 4.85 -43.31
C TYR A 241 -14.13 4.06 -42.01
N SER A 242 -14.73 4.66 -40.98
CA SER A 242 -15.03 3.96 -39.74
C SER A 242 -15.96 2.77 -39.97
N LYS A 243 -16.99 2.90 -40.82
CA LYS A 243 -17.87 1.78 -41.19
C LYS A 243 -17.14 0.67 -41.93
N TYR A 244 -16.23 1.03 -42.84
CA TYR A 244 -15.39 0.05 -43.53
C TYR A 244 -14.53 -0.75 -42.54
N VAL A 245 -13.86 -0.05 -41.61
CA VAL A 245 -13.07 -0.69 -40.57
C VAL A 245 -13.93 -1.57 -39.65
N CYS A 246 -15.11 -1.10 -39.25
CA CYS A 246 -16.06 -1.90 -38.46
C CYS A 246 -16.50 -3.16 -39.21
N ASN A 247 -16.75 -3.08 -40.52
CA ASN A 247 -17.11 -4.25 -41.32
C ASN A 247 -15.98 -5.28 -41.41
N ILE A 248 -14.73 -4.85 -41.56
CA ILE A 248 -13.57 -5.75 -41.52
C ILE A 248 -13.53 -6.49 -40.18
N ILE A 249 -13.66 -5.76 -39.07
CA ILE A 249 -13.65 -6.35 -37.72
C ILE A 249 -14.81 -7.35 -37.56
N ALA A 250 -16.00 -7.03 -38.05
CA ALA A 250 -17.17 -7.90 -37.96
C ALA A 250 -17.04 -9.16 -38.83
N GLU A 251 -16.50 -9.04 -40.04
CA GLU A 251 -16.26 -10.18 -40.94
C GLU A 251 -15.17 -11.09 -40.38
N GLU A 252 -14.03 -10.53 -39.99
CA GLU A 252 -12.95 -11.28 -39.34
C GLU A 252 -13.41 -11.97 -38.05
N SER A 253 -14.17 -11.28 -37.18
CA SER A 253 -14.79 -11.88 -35.98
C SER A 253 -15.64 -13.10 -36.31
N ARG A 254 -16.51 -13.00 -37.34
CA ARG A 254 -17.34 -14.13 -37.80
C ARG A 254 -16.50 -15.25 -38.36
N THR A 255 -15.46 -14.93 -39.15
CA THR A 255 -14.57 -15.95 -39.70
C THR A 255 -13.78 -16.66 -38.59
N LEU A 256 -13.37 -15.98 -37.53
CA LEU A 256 -12.69 -16.62 -36.39
C LEU A 256 -13.62 -17.58 -35.64
N MET A 257 -14.92 -17.28 -35.63
CA MET A 257 -15.94 -18.17 -35.10
C MET A 257 -16.17 -19.41 -36.00
N THR A 258 -15.85 -19.34 -37.30
CA THR A 258 -16.10 -20.40 -38.30
C THR A 258 -14.86 -21.13 -38.83
N ILE A 259 -13.66 -20.53 -38.84
CA ILE A 259 -12.41 -21.09 -39.40
C ILE A 259 -11.86 -22.25 -38.57
N ASN A 260 -12.20 -22.32 -37.28
CA ASN A 260 -11.98 -23.54 -36.48
C ASN A 260 -13.08 -24.61 -36.71
N GLY A 261 -13.92 -24.42 -37.72
CA GLY A 261 -15.12 -25.17 -38.06
C GLY A 261 -15.01 -26.07 -39.29
N ASN A 262 -13.81 -26.53 -39.66
CA ASN A 262 -13.71 -27.73 -40.49
C ASN A 262 -13.73 -28.99 -39.58
N ASP A 263 -14.87 -29.66 -39.64
CA ASP A 263 -15.22 -31.03 -39.20
C ASP A 263 -15.58 -31.38 -37.75
N ASN A 264 -15.48 -30.53 -36.72
CA ASN A 264 -16.03 -30.87 -35.39
C ASN A 264 -16.39 -29.65 -34.50
N LEU A 265 -17.43 -28.89 -34.86
CA LEU A 265 -17.90 -27.69 -34.14
C LEU A 265 -18.16 -27.94 -32.64
N GLU A 266 -18.72 -29.10 -32.27
CA GLU A 266 -18.95 -29.44 -30.86
C GLU A 266 -17.67 -29.71 -30.08
N GLN A 267 -16.61 -30.19 -30.73
CA GLN A 267 -15.39 -30.63 -30.07
C GLN A 267 -14.39 -29.48 -29.89
N SER A 268 -14.42 -28.47 -30.77
CA SER A 268 -13.67 -27.22 -30.63
C SER A 268 -14.26 -26.30 -29.55
N ILE A 269 -15.60 -26.16 -29.46
CA ILE A 269 -16.29 -25.40 -28.40
C ILE A 269 -16.07 -26.02 -27.00
N LYS A 270 -15.87 -27.35 -26.95
CA LYS A 270 -15.52 -28.08 -25.72
C LYS A 270 -14.07 -27.91 -25.30
N ARG A 271 -13.16 -27.42 -26.16
CA ARG A 271 -11.77 -27.19 -25.76
C ARG A 271 -11.70 -26.04 -24.74
N PRO A 272 -11.00 -26.22 -23.61
CA PRO A 272 -10.83 -25.15 -22.64
C PRO A 272 -10.00 -24.02 -23.27
N GLY A 273 -10.50 -22.79 -23.18
CA GLY A 273 -9.80 -21.58 -23.62
C GLY A 273 -10.11 -21.13 -25.05
N PHE A 274 -10.99 -21.81 -25.78
CA PHE A 274 -11.36 -21.41 -27.16
C PHE A 274 -11.89 -19.98 -27.21
N PHE A 275 -12.85 -19.64 -26.35
CA PHE A 275 -13.47 -18.30 -26.35
C PHE A 275 -12.48 -17.21 -25.92
N SER A 276 -11.57 -17.53 -25.00
CA SER A 276 -10.51 -16.61 -24.61
C SER A 276 -9.56 -16.30 -25.78
N GLN A 277 -9.23 -17.30 -26.61
CA GLN A 277 -8.35 -17.13 -27.77
C GLN A 277 -9.03 -16.33 -28.89
N VAL A 278 -10.31 -16.58 -29.15
CA VAL A 278 -11.11 -15.80 -30.12
C VAL A 278 -11.13 -14.32 -29.70
N LEU A 279 -11.38 -14.05 -28.42
CA LEU A 279 -11.41 -12.69 -27.90
C LEU A 279 -10.02 -12.01 -27.95
N LEU A 280 -8.95 -12.75 -27.64
CA LEU A 280 -7.59 -12.24 -27.77
C LEU A 280 -7.26 -11.88 -29.23
N HIS A 281 -7.65 -12.73 -30.18
CA HIS A 281 -7.43 -12.47 -31.60
C HIS A 281 -8.25 -11.25 -32.08
N LEU A 282 -9.49 -11.10 -31.62
CA LEU A 282 -10.31 -9.92 -31.89
C LEU A 282 -9.62 -8.65 -31.41
N PHE A 283 -9.16 -8.60 -30.15
CA PHE A 283 -8.48 -7.41 -29.63
C PHE A 283 -7.12 -7.17 -30.28
N LYS A 284 -6.41 -8.23 -30.67
CA LYS A 284 -5.19 -8.11 -31.46
C LYS A 284 -5.48 -7.49 -32.82
N LEU A 285 -6.53 -7.92 -33.50
CA LEU A 285 -6.97 -7.37 -34.78
C LEU A 285 -7.37 -5.90 -34.64
N VAL A 286 -8.12 -5.54 -33.60
CA VAL A 286 -8.46 -4.14 -33.31
C VAL A 286 -7.18 -3.33 -33.06
N SER A 287 -6.20 -3.87 -32.34
CA SER A 287 -4.90 -3.23 -32.10
C SER A 287 -4.10 -3.03 -33.39
N THR A 288 -4.04 -4.02 -34.28
CA THR A 288 -3.35 -3.90 -35.58
C THR A 288 -4.03 -2.88 -36.47
N VAL A 289 -5.37 -2.93 -36.55
CA VAL A 289 -6.19 -1.97 -37.28
C VAL A 289 -5.93 -0.54 -36.79
N ILE A 290 -5.97 -0.30 -35.48
CA ILE A 290 -5.68 1.04 -34.91
C ILE A 290 -4.24 1.49 -35.27
N ASN A 291 -3.24 0.61 -35.20
CA ASN A 291 -1.85 0.97 -35.50
C ASN A 291 -1.56 1.17 -37.01
N GLU A 292 -2.18 0.40 -37.90
CA GLU A 292 -1.99 0.52 -39.35
C GLU A 292 -2.75 1.72 -39.91
N HIS A 293 -4.04 1.83 -39.56
CA HIS A 293 -4.89 2.90 -40.05
C HIS A 293 -4.61 4.25 -39.35
N SER A 294 -3.92 4.27 -38.19
CA SER A 294 -3.41 5.53 -37.62
C SER A 294 -2.36 6.21 -38.47
N LYS A 295 -1.49 5.46 -39.16
CA LYS A 295 -0.55 6.04 -40.13
C LYS A 295 -1.28 6.68 -41.30
N VAL A 296 -2.37 6.07 -41.77
CA VAL A 296 -3.16 6.58 -42.89
C VAL A 296 -3.91 7.86 -42.50
N ILE A 297 -4.55 7.87 -41.32
CA ILE A 297 -5.35 9.00 -40.83
C ILE A 297 -4.47 10.19 -40.43
N THR A 298 -3.30 9.96 -39.81
CA THR A 298 -2.36 11.04 -39.48
C THR A 298 -1.85 11.78 -40.71
N VAL A 299 -1.64 11.06 -41.83
CA VAL A 299 -1.21 11.65 -43.11
C VAL A 299 -2.33 12.45 -43.80
N SER A 300 -3.60 12.17 -43.53
CA SER A 300 -4.73 12.70 -44.30
C SER A 300 -5.67 13.64 -43.55
N TYR A 301 -5.83 13.53 -42.22
CA TYR A 301 -6.87 14.26 -41.47
C TYR A 301 -6.39 14.92 -40.16
N ASN A 302 -5.10 14.92 -39.83
CA ASN A 302 -4.55 15.34 -38.51
C ASN A 302 -4.89 14.41 -37.33
N LEU A 303 -4.08 14.49 -36.27
CA LEU A 303 -4.09 13.57 -35.12
C LEU A 303 -5.43 13.56 -34.35
N THR A 304 -6.12 14.71 -34.29
CA THR A 304 -7.33 14.90 -33.48
C THR A 304 -8.54 14.12 -33.98
N TYR A 305 -8.57 13.71 -35.26
CA TYR A 305 -9.71 12.98 -35.83
C TYR A 305 -9.61 11.46 -35.60
N MET A 306 -8.47 10.97 -35.10
CA MET A 306 -8.30 9.57 -34.73
C MET A 306 -9.24 9.16 -33.59
N THR A 307 -9.45 10.02 -32.60
CA THR A 307 -10.31 9.73 -31.43
C THR A 307 -11.74 9.38 -31.84
N ASN A 308 -12.29 10.05 -32.86
CA ASN A 308 -13.64 9.78 -33.37
C ASN A 308 -13.73 8.43 -34.11
N VAL A 309 -12.70 8.02 -34.84
CA VAL A 309 -12.65 6.66 -35.43
C VAL A 309 -12.51 5.62 -34.35
N MET A 310 -11.66 5.88 -33.36
CA MET A 310 -11.36 4.99 -32.26
C MET A 310 -12.61 4.69 -31.40
N GLU A 311 -13.48 5.69 -31.17
CA GLU A 311 -14.77 5.50 -30.49
C GLU A 311 -15.72 4.57 -31.26
N LYS A 312 -15.78 4.68 -32.60
CA LYS A 312 -16.63 3.81 -33.42
C LYS A 312 -16.09 2.39 -33.52
N VAL A 313 -14.77 2.26 -33.66
CA VAL A 313 -14.08 0.97 -33.66
C VAL A 313 -14.27 0.25 -32.32
N GLU A 314 -14.20 0.98 -31.21
CA GLU A 314 -14.48 0.46 -29.88
C GLU A 314 -15.91 -0.07 -29.76
N LYS A 315 -16.92 0.71 -30.18
CA LYS A 315 -18.33 0.29 -30.17
C LYS A 315 -18.56 -1.01 -30.94
N GLU A 316 -17.91 -1.17 -32.09
CA GLU A 316 -17.99 -2.43 -32.86
C GLU A 316 -17.23 -3.57 -32.17
N ALA A 317 -16.03 -3.32 -31.66
CA ALA A 317 -15.25 -4.32 -30.92
C ALA A 317 -16.02 -4.84 -29.69
N GLU A 318 -16.72 -3.96 -28.98
CA GLU A 318 -17.60 -4.31 -27.86
C GLU A 318 -18.79 -5.14 -28.27
N LEU A 319 -19.42 -4.81 -29.39
CA LEU A 319 -20.55 -5.58 -29.93
C LEU A 319 -20.10 -7.01 -30.25
N GLN A 320 -18.97 -7.16 -30.97
CA GLN A 320 -18.41 -8.47 -31.31
C GLN A 320 -17.97 -9.25 -30.05
N ALA A 321 -17.28 -8.59 -29.11
CA ALA A 321 -16.91 -9.20 -27.83
C ALA A 321 -18.15 -9.65 -27.03
N GLY A 322 -19.21 -8.84 -27.04
CA GLY A 322 -20.48 -9.12 -26.40
C GLY A 322 -21.18 -10.36 -26.97
N LEU A 323 -21.15 -10.56 -28.29
CA LEU A 323 -21.69 -11.75 -28.95
C LEU A 323 -20.89 -13.03 -28.62
N VAL A 324 -19.56 -12.90 -28.56
CA VAL A 324 -18.68 -14.01 -28.15
C VAL A 324 -18.97 -14.41 -26.70
N LEU A 325 -19.19 -13.43 -25.81
CA LEU A 325 -19.53 -13.66 -24.41
C LEU A 325 -20.89 -14.35 -24.24
N ASP A 326 -21.91 -13.95 -25.01
CA ASP A 326 -23.23 -14.61 -24.99
C ASP A 326 -23.12 -16.07 -25.44
N THR A 327 -22.39 -16.30 -26.53
CA THR A 327 -22.17 -17.65 -27.05
C THR A 327 -21.40 -18.51 -26.04
N PHE A 328 -20.46 -17.92 -25.31
CA PHE A 328 -19.78 -18.60 -24.18
C PHE A 328 -20.76 -18.94 -23.05
N ALA A 329 -21.60 -17.99 -22.64
CA ALA A 329 -22.57 -18.16 -21.56
C ALA A 329 -23.57 -19.28 -21.86
N GLU A 330 -24.05 -19.34 -23.10
CA GLU A 330 -24.98 -20.36 -23.59
C GLU A 330 -24.29 -21.73 -23.72
N SER A 331 -23.11 -21.79 -24.36
CA SER A 331 -22.39 -23.05 -24.59
C SER A 331 -21.95 -23.73 -23.29
N LYS A 332 -21.51 -22.96 -22.29
CA LYS A 332 -21.13 -23.48 -20.96
C LYS A 332 -22.30 -23.57 -19.99
N LYS A 333 -23.51 -23.16 -20.40
CA LYS A 333 -24.74 -23.18 -19.58
C LYS A 333 -24.54 -22.51 -18.22
N LEU A 334 -23.87 -21.36 -18.19
CA LEU A 334 -23.44 -20.66 -16.97
C LEU A 334 -24.62 -20.43 -16.00
N THR A 335 -25.77 -20.00 -16.53
CA THR A 335 -27.00 -19.78 -15.75
C THR A 335 -27.51 -21.03 -15.02
N ARG A 336 -27.37 -22.21 -15.64
CA ARG A 336 -27.75 -23.48 -15.01
C ARG A 336 -26.76 -23.84 -13.90
N THR A 337 -25.46 -23.75 -14.17
CA THR A 337 -24.43 -24.07 -13.18
C THR A 337 -24.53 -23.19 -11.93
N VAL A 338 -24.82 -21.89 -12.10
CA VAL A 338 -25.00 -20.95 -10.98
C VAL A 338 -26.26 -21.27 -10.16
N LYS A 339 -27.36 -21.71 -10.80
CA LYS A 339 -28.56 -22.16 -10.08
C LYS A 339 -28.27 -23.40 -9.24
N GLU A 340 -27.62 -24.40 -9.83
CA GLU A 340 -27.21 -25.63 -9.13
C GLU A 340 -26.26 -25.32 -7.95
N ILE A 341 -25.35 -24.37 -8.11
CA ILE A 341 -24.45 -23.90 -7.05
C ILE A 341 -25.22 -23.22 -5.91
N LYS A 342 -26.16 -22.32 -6.22
CA LYS A 342 -26.97 -21.63 -5.22
C LYS A 342 -27.86 -22.61 -4.45
N GLU A 343 -28.41 -23.61 -5.13
CA GLU A 343 -29.16 -24.70 -4.51
C GLU A 343 -28.27 -25.53 -3.58
N TRP A 344 -27.06 -25.90 -4.02
CA TRP A 344 -26.08 -26.57 -3.17
C TRP A 344 -25.72 -25.76 -1.92
N GLN A 345 -25.46 -24.45 -2.05
CA GLN A 345 -25.18 -23.57 -0.92
C GLN A 345 -26.37 -23.52 0.05
N ARG A 346 -27.60 -23.44 -0.46
CA ARG A 346 -28.81 -23.47 0.36
C ARG A 346 -28.96 -24.79 1.13
N LEU A 347 -28.66 -25.91 0.49
CA LEU A 347 -28.72 -27.24 1.10
C LEU A 347 -27.65 -27.40 2.20
N GLN A 348 -26.43 -26.90 1.99
CA GLN A 348 -25.38 -26.87 3.00
C GLN A 348 -25.77 -26.04 4.23
N MET A 349 -26.36 -24.86 4.02
CA MET A 349 -26.85 -24.01 5.12
C MET A 349 -27.97 -24.69 5.92
N LYS A 350 -28.90 -25.38 5.24
CA LYS A 350 -29.96 -26.16 5.92
C LYS A 350 -29.39 -27.32 6.74
N LYS A 351 -28.40 -28.06 6.22
CA LYS A 351 -27.71 -29.14 6.94
C LYS A 351 -27.00 -28.61 8.20
N ASN A 352 -26.41 -27.42 8.11
CA ASN A 352 -25.74 -26.78 9.24
C ASN A 352 -26.75 -26.30 10.31
N ASN A 353 -27.86 -25.66 9.92
CA ASN A 353 -28.88 -25.24 10.87
C ASN A 353 -29.54 -26.41 11.62
N ARG A 354 -29.72 -27.58 10.96
CA ARG A 354 -30.21 -28.79 11.64
C ARG A 354 -29.22 -29.32 12.68
N LYS A 355 -27.90 -29.26 12.43
CA LYS A 355 -26.88 -29.69 13.41
C LYS A 355 -26.73 -28.74 14.61
N LEU A 356 -27.03 -27.45 14.44
CA LEU A 356 -27.00 -26.45 15.52
C LEU A 356 -28.21 -26.51 16.46
N ASN A 357 -29.37 -26.95 15.96
CA ASN A 357 -30.62 -26.97 16.74
C ASN A 357 -30.95 -28.30 17.42
N GLY A 358 -30.09 -29.33 17.33
CA GLY A 358 -30.20 -30.53 18.16
C GLY A 358 -31.57 -31.23 18.14
N ASP A 359 -32.28 -31.19 17.01
CA ASP A 359 -33.58 -31.86 16.88
C ASP A 359 -33.37 -33.24 16.27
N SER A 360 -33.24 -34.24 17.15
CA SER A 360 -33.26 -35.65 16.82
C SER A 360 -34.71 -36.12 16.74
N SER A 361 -35.41 -35.76 15.66
CA SER A 361 -36.67 -36.40 15.29
C SER A 361 -36.43 -37.32 14.10
N ASP A 362 -36.50 -38.62 14.35
CA ASP A 362 -36.51 -39.69 13.35
C ASP A 362 -37.64 -39.46 12.34
N SER A 363 -37.28 -38.99 11.15
CA SER A 363 -38.09 -39.11 9.94
C SER A 363 -37.15 -39.27 8.74
N GLU A 364 -36.51 -40.44 8.67
CA GLU A 364 -35.54 -40.78 7.62
C GLU A 364 -36.17 -41.07 6.24
N ASP A 365 -37.51 -41.08 6.07
CA ASP A 365 -38.12 -41.75 4.91
C ASP A 365 -38.87 -40.87 3.87
N SER A 366 -38.81 -39.53 3.88
CA SER A 366 -39.51 -38.73 2.84
C SER A 366 -38.70 -37.76 1.99
N ASP A 367 -37.45 -37.42 2.38
CA ASP A 367 -36.68 -36.37 1.68
C ASP A 367 -35.38 -36.85 1.03
N ALA A 368 -34.99 -38.13 1.24
CA ALA A 368 -33.82 -38.72 0.59
C ALA A 368 -33.95 -38.76 -0.95
N GLU A 369 -35.18 -38.79 -1.48
CA GLU A 369 -35.46 -38.75 -2.92
C GLU A 369 -35.21 -37.36 -3.57
N SER A 370 -34.98 -36.30 -2.79
CA SER A 370 -34.69 -34.96 -3.34
C SER A 370 -33.20 -34.66 -3.53
N MET A 371 -32.31 -35.55 -3.09
CA MET A 371 -30.84 -35.39 -3.19
C MET A 371 -30.22 -36.11 -4.38
N ASP A 372 -30.91 -37.07 -5.00
CA ASP A 372 -30.40 -37.83 -6.14
C ASP A 372 -30.50 -37.07 -7.48
N GLY A 373 -31.19 -35.92 -7.49
CA GLY A 373 -31.42 -35.11 -8.70
C GLY A 373 -30.35 -34.06 -9.04
N VAL A 374 -29.42 -33.74 -8.13
CA VAL A 374 -28.36 -32.74 -8.40
C VAL A 374 -27.11 -33.46 -8.88
N GLN A 375 -26.94 -33.54 -10.20
CA GLN A 375 -25.68 -33.99 -10.81
C GLN A 375 -24.51 -33.18 -10.23
N MET A 376 -23.66 -33.85 -9.46
CA MET A 376 -22.45 -33.25 -8.89
C MET A 376 -21.52 -32.78 -9.99
N ILE A 377 -21.47 -31.47 -10.25
CA ILE A 377 -20.50 -30.88 -11.19
C ILE A 377 -19.08 -31.22 -10.71
N SER A 378 -18.25 -31.78 -11.58
CA SER A 378 -16.87 -32.13 -11.21
C SER A 378 -16.06 -30.86 -10.90
N VAL A 379 -15.23 -30.93 -9.86
CA VAL A 379 -14.38 -29.81 -9.43
C VAL A 379 -13.44 -29.36 -10.55
N ASN A 380 -12.96 -30.31 -11.36
CA ASN A 380 -12.07 -30.02 -12.48
C ASN A 380 -12.75 -29.19 -13.58
N ASN A 381 -14.01 -29.52 -13.94
CA ASN A 381 -14.73 -28.77 -14.97
C ASN A 381 -14.98 -27.32 -14.53
N ILE A 382 -15.26 -27.09 -13.25
CA ILE A 382 -15.40 -25.74 -12.70
C ILE A 382 -14.07 -25.01 -12.70
N SER A 383 -12.96 -25.67 -12.33
CA SER A 383 -11.64 -25.04 -12.40
C SER A 383 -11.27 -24.64 -13.83
N LEU A 384 -11.59 -25.45 -14.84
CA LEU A 384 -11.36 -25.12 -16.25
C LEU A 384 -12.23 -23.94 -16.70
N LEU A 385 -13.51 -23.93 -16.30
CA LEU A 385 -14.44 -22.84 -16.58
C LEU A 385 -13.97 -21.51 -15.95
N ILE A 386 -13.52 -21.55 -14.69
CA ILE A 386 -12.97 -20.40 -13.98
C ILE A 386 -11.73 -19.85 -14.68
N ASN A 387 -10.83 -20.73 -15.13
CA ASN A 387 -9.62 -20.32 -15.85
C ASN A 387 -9.95 -19.67 -17.20
N GLU A 388 -10.85 -20.28 -18.00
CA GLU A 388 -11.28 -19.71 -19.28
C GLU A 388 -11.97 -18.36 -19.09
N PHE A 389 -12.80 -18.22 -18.04
CA PHE A 389 -13.50 -16.98 -17.76
C PHE A 389 -12.55 -15.89 -17.23
N SER A 390 -11.56 -16.26 -16.42
CA SER A 390 -10.48 -15.37 -15.98
C SER A 390 -9.66 -14.84 -17.16
N GLN A 391 -9.31 -15.70 -18.12
CA GLN A 391 -8.60 -15.29 -19.34
C GLN A 391 -9.42 -14.33 -20.21
N ILE A 392 -10.74 -14.53 -20.32
CA ILE A 392 -11.64 -13.60 -21.03
C ILE A 392 -11.57 -12.21 -20.38
N LEU A 393 -11.68 -12.13 -19.05
CA LEU A 393 -11.61 -10.87 -18.31
C LEU A 393 -10.22 -10.23 -18.40
N GLN A 394 -9.17 -11.05 -18.35
CA GLN A 394 -7.79 -10.62 -18.54
C GLN A 394 -7.59 -9.96 -19.92
N ASN A 395 -8.05 -10.61 -20.98
CA ASN A 395 -7.95 -10.09 -22.34
C ASN A 395 -8.69 -8.75 -22.49
N TRP A 396 -9.85 -8.62 -21.85
CA TRP A 396 -10.57 -7.34 -21.78
C TRP A 396 -9.76 -6.27 -21.05
N SER A 397 -9.20 -6.57 -19.86
CA SER A 397 -8.37 -5.62 -19.11
C SER A 397 -7.11 -5.20 -19.88
N MET A 398 -6.47 -6.13 -20.60
CA MET A 398 -5.34 -5.80 -21.48
C MET A 398 -5.75 -4.88 -22.63
N TYR A 399 -6.91 -5.12 -23.24
CA TYR A 399 -7.46 -4.26 -24.29
C TYR A 399 -7.78 -2.86 -23.79
N THR A 400 -8.46 -2.72 -22.65
CA THR A 400 -8.79 -1.39 -22.08
C THR A 400 -7.53 -0.61 -21.73
N ARG A 401 -6.48 -1.28 -21.24
CA ARG A 401 -5.16 -0.68 -21.01
C ARG A 401 -4.53 -0.19 -22.32
N PHE A 402 -4.47 -1.03 -23.34
CA PHE A 402 -3.94 -0.67 -24.66
C PHE A 402 -4.69 0.53 -25.27
N PHE A 403 -6.02 0.47 -25.23
CA PHE A 403 -6.88 1.52 -25.76
C PHE A 403 -6.68 2.85 -25.02
N SER A 404 -6.63 2.81 -23.68
CA SER A 404 -6.42 4.03 -22.87
C SER A 404 -5.03 4.63 -23.08
N VAL A 405 -4.00 3.82 -23.34
CA VAL A 405 -2.66 4.31 -23.69
C VAL A 405 -2.70 5.03 -25.04
N ARG A 406 -3.24 4.39 -26.08
CA ARG A 406 -3.36 4.97 -27.42
C ARG A 406 -4.23 6.23 -27.44
N TRP A 407 -5.35 6.22 -26.71
CA TRP A 407 -6.29 7.36 -26.66
C TRP A 407 -5.61 8.62 -26.12
N ASN A 408 -4.80 8.46 -25.08
CA ASN A 408 -4.08 9.55 -24.45
C ASN A 408 -2.86 10.00 -25.28
N GLU A 409 -2.17 9.09 -25.97
CA GLU A 409 -1.15 9.44 -26.97
C GLU A 409 -1.73 10.32 -28.08
N PHE A 410 -2.93 10.01 -28.59
CA PHE A 410 -3.57 10.82 -29.63
C PHE A 410 -4.11 12.17 -29.13
N ASN A 411 -4.25 12.35 -27.81
CA ASN A 411 -4.66 13.61 -27.18
C ASN A 411 -3.47 14.42 -26.62
N ASP A 412 -2.23 13.99 -26.84
CA ASP A 412 -0.99 14.63 -26.33
C ASP A 412 -0.97 14.86 -24.79
N ILE A 413 -1.65 14.01 -24.01
CA ILE A 413 -1.67 14.10 -22.54
C ILE A 413 -0.44 13.36 -21.98
N LYS A 414 0.52 14.09 -21.41
CA LYS A 414 1.71 13.51 -20.75
C LYS A 414 1.39 12.99 -19.34
N TYR A 415 1.84 11.78 -19.02
CA TYR A 415 1.39 11.01 -17.85
C TYR A 415 2.12 11.30 -16.52
N THR A 416 1.35 11.20 -15.44
CA THR A 416 1.78 10.68 -14.12
C THR A 416 0.92 9.50 -13.61
N LYS A 417 -0.36 9.36 -14.07
CA LYS A 417 -1.26 8.23 -13.77
C LYS A 417 -2.14 7.92 -15.00
N LEU A 418 -2.47 6.64 -15.24
CA LEU A 418 -3.31 6.22 -16.37
C LEU A 418 -4.79 6.29 -15.97
N ASP A 419 -5.59 7.11 -16.65
CA ASP A 419 -7.04 7.14 -16.45
C ASP A 419 -7.77 6.38 -17.58
N TYR A 420 -8.98 5.91 -17.29
CA TYR A 420 -9.85 5.29 -18.28
C TYR A 420 -10.17 6.28 -19.40
N ALA A 421 -10.13 5.82 -20.66
CA ALA A 421 -10.65 6.63 -21.77
C ALA A 421 -12.15 6.94 -21.55
N PRO A 422 -12.63 8.16 -21.87
CA PRO A 422 -14.03 8.55 -21.67
C PRO A 422 -15.04 7.59 -22.32
N SER A 423 -14.73 7.08 -23.52
CA SER A 423 -15.57 6.14 -24.27
C SER A 423 -15.72 4.77 -23.57
N LEU A 424 -14.68 4.33 -22.86
CA LEU A 424 -14.69 3.08 -22.09
C LEU A 424 -15.50 3.18 -20.78
N LEU A 425 -15.75 4.39 -20.27
CA LEU A 425 -16.57 4.60 -19.08
C LEU A 425 -18.06 4.35 -19.35
N GLU A 426 -18.52 4.66 -20.57
CA GLU A 426 -19.89 4.41 -21.06
C GLU A 426 -20.05 3.05 -21.77
N SER A 427 -18.99 2.24 -21.82
CA SER A 427 -18.93 0.99 -22.59
C SER A 427 -20.11 0.06 -22.37
N ASN A 428 -20.70 -0.41 -23.48
CA ASN A 428 -21.79 -1.37 -23.47
C ASN A 428 -21.31 -2.72 -22.94
N PHE A 429 -20.05 -3.09 -23.20
CA PHE A 429 -19.48 -4.34 -22.73
C PHE A 429 -19.24 -4.37 -21.22
N LYS A 430 -18.74 -3.28 -20.62
CA LYS A 430 -18.62 -3.17 -19.15
C LYS A 430 -19.99 -3.17 -18.49
N ASN A 431 -20.95 -2.43 -19.06
CA ASN A 431 -22.34 -2.46 -18.60
C ASN A 431 -22.93 -3.86 -18.71
N LYS A 432 -22.62 -4.62 -19.75
CA LYS A 432 -23.03 -6.01 -19.90
C LYS A 432 -22.42 -6.92 -18.83
N LEU A 433 -21.11 -6.80 -18.59
CA LEU A 433 -20.41 -7.55 -17.54
C LEU A 433 -21.01 -7.32 -16.14
N VAL A 434 -21.46 -6.09 -15.86
CA VAL A 434 -22.06 -5.70 -14.57
C VAL A 434 -23.55 -6.03 -14.51
N ASN A 435 -24.34 -5.59 -15.49
CA ASN A 435 -25.82 -5.66 -15.47
C ASN A 435 -26.34 -7.08 -15.74
N GLU A 436 -25.69 -7.86 -16.60
CA GLU A 436 -26.05 -9.26 -16.84
C GLU A 436 -25.45 -10.20 -15.78
N GLY A 437 -24.72 -9.64 -14.79
CA GLY A 437 -24.27 -10.35 -13.61
C GLY A 437 -23.10 -11.30 -13.84
N PHE A 438 -22.38 -11.19 -14.97
CA PHE A 438 -21.20 -12.02 -15.29
C PHE A 438 -20.11 -11.95 -14.22
N ILE A 439 -19.89 -10.77 -13.63
CA ILE A 439 -18.95 -10.63 -12.50
C ILE A 439 -19.45 -11.42 -11.28
N SER A 440 -20.75 -11.32 -10.98
CA SER A 440 -21.38 -12.04 -9.86
C SER A 440 -21.36 -13.56 -10.06
N THR A 441 -21.52 -14.03 -11.30
CA THR A 441 -21.42 -15.46 -11.63
C THR A 441 -19.98 -15.96 -11.48
N PHE A 442 -18.98 -15.18 -11.89
CA PHE A 442 -17.56 -15.50 -11.63
C PHE A 442 -17.27 -15.61 -10.13
N ASP A 443 -17.66 -14.61 -9.34
CA ASP A 443 -17.50 -14.62 -7.88
C ASP A 443 -18.12 -15.88 -7.26
N THR A 444 -19.33 -16.24 -7.70
CA THR A 444 -20.05 -17.42 -7.23
C THR A 444 -19.32 -18.72 -7.59
N LEU A 445 -18.75 -18.81 -8.79
CA LEU A 445 -17.98 -19.98 -9.24
C LEU A 445 -16.69 -20.15 -8.45
N VAL A 446 -15.93 -19.07 -8.27
CA VAL A 446 -14.66 -19.08 -7.51
C VAL A 446 -14.93 -19.49 -6.05
N LEU A 447 -15.96 -18.93 -5.42
CA LEU A 447 -16.35 -19.33 -4.08
C LEU A 447 -16.79 -20.78 -3.99
N TYR A 448 -17.62 -21.23 -4.92
CA TYR A 448 -18.05 -22.63 -4.92
C TYR A 448 -16.87 -23.59 -5.07
N HIS A 449 -15.93 -23.27 -5.97
CA HIS A 449 -14.71 -24.04 -6.15
C HIS A 449 -13.87 -24.07 -4.86
N LEU A 450 -13.71 -22.93 -4.19
CA LEU A 450 -13.01 -22.83 -2.90
C LEU A 450 -13.69 -23.70 -1.82
N HIS A 451 -14.99 -23.56 -1.62
CA HIS A 451 -15.74 -24.31 -0.62
C HIS A 451 -15.77 -25.81 -0.89
N LYS A 452 -16.04 -26.22 -2.14
CA LYS A 452 -16.14 -27.64 -2.49
C LYS A 452 -14.78 -28.34 -2.40
N SER A 453 -13.74 -27.72 -2.94
CA SER A 453 -12.39 -28.30 -2.87
C SER A 453 -11.91 -28.39 -1.44
N PHE A 454 -12.22 -27.40 -0.60
CA PHE A 454 -11.89 -27.45 0.83
C PHE A 454 -12.63 -28.57 1.57
N ASN A 455 -13.92 -28.78 1.30
CA ASN A 455 -14.64 -29.91 1.89
C ASN A 455 -14.03 -31.26 1.49
N ASN A 456 -13.62 -31.41 0.23
CA ASN A 456 -12.92 -32.61 -0.24
C ASN A 456 -11.57 -32.78 0.49
N SER A 457 -10.82 -31.70 0.73
CA SER A 457 -9.58 -31.77 1.53
C SER A 457 -9.84 -32.18 2.98
N ILE A 458 -10.95 -31.77 3.59
CA ILE A 458 -11.34 -32.23 4.93
C ILE A 458 -11.65 -33.74 4.95
N GLU A 459 -12.27 -34.26 3.88
CA GLU A 459 -12.56 -35.70 3.76
C GLU A 459 -11.29 -36.54 3.56
N LEU A 460 -10.26 -35.98 2.93
CA LEU A 460 -8.97 -36.61 2.67
C LEU A 460 -7.87 -36.19 3.67
N GLU A 461 -8.27 -35.77 4.88
CA GLU A 461 -7.34 -35.32 5.90
C GLU A 461 -6.39 -36.44 6.35
N GLU A 462 -5.09 -36.21 6.21
CA GLU A 462 -4.03 -37.10 6.68
C GLU A 462 -3.26 -36.45 7.85
N MET A 463 -2.92 -37.26 8.86
CA MET A 463 -2.21 -36.81 10.06
C MET A 463 -0.78 -37.33 10.07
N PRO A 464 0.23 -36.46 10.26
CA PRO A 464 1.62 -36.89 10.39
C PRO A 464 1.91 -37.54 11.75
N ASP A 465 2.78 -38.55 11.77
CA ASP A 465 3.23 -39.22 12.99
C ASP A 465 4.23 -38.35 13.77
N ILE A 466 3.92 -38.08 15.04
CA ILE A 466 4.74 -37.24 15.94
C ILE A 466 5.68 -38.08 16.83
N ASN A 467 5.57 -39.42 16.80
CA ASN A 467 6.30 -40.32 17.70
C ASN A 467 7.81 -40.04 17.77
N ASN A 468 8.44 -39.77 16.63
CA ASN A 468 9.87 -39.45 16.54
C ASN A 468 10.26 -38.12 17.22
N LEU A 469 9.35 -37.15 17.30
CA LEU A 469 9.59 -35.86 17.95
C LEU A 469 9.39 -35.93 19.47
N VAL A 470 8.54 -36.85 19.93
CA VAL A 470 8.27 -37.10 21.36
C VAL A 470 9.43 -37.84 22.05
N THR A 471 10.17 -38.69 21.33
CA THR A 471 11.24 -39.54 21.88
C THR A 471 12.58 -38.80 22.08
N LEU A 472 12.79 -37.66 21.40
CA LEU A 472 14.02 -36.87 21.51
C LEU A 472 14.13 -36.14 22.86
N ARG A 473 14.68 -36.83 23.87
CA ARG A 473 14.85 -36.27 25.23
C ARG A 473 15.93 -35.19 25.35
N ASN A 474 16.89 -35.11 24.43
CA ASN A 474 18.11 -34.30 24.63
C ASN A 474 18.54 -33.39 23.47
N THR A 475 17.75 -33.24 22.41
CA THR A 475 18.13 -32.35 21.29
C THR A 475 16.90 -31.67 20.71
N VAL A 476 16.89 -30.35 20.77
CA VAL A 476 16.04 -29.51 19.92
C VAL A 476 16.47 -29.79 18.48
N PRO A 477 15.66 -30.43 17.62
CA PRO A 477 15.84 -30.19 16.20
C PRO A 477 15.59 -28.69 16.06
N LYS A 478 16.62 -27.91 15.75
CA LYS A 478 16.37 -26.55 15.27
C LYS A 478 15.53 -26.75 14.02
N HIS A 479 14.23 -26.53 14.10
CA HIS A 479 13.33 -26.49 12.95
C HIS A 479 13.85 -25.36 12.08
N LYS A 480 14.73 -25.69 11.11
CA LYS A 480 15.36 -24.71 10.23
C LYS A 480 14.36 -24.17 9.22
N GLU A 481 13.26 -24.90 8.99
CA GLU A 481 12.24 -24.61 7.99
C GLU A 481 10.84 -24.80 8.58
N VAL A 482 9.88 -24.01 8.11
CA VAL A 482 8.47 -24.09 8.53
C VAL A 482 7.84 -25.46 8.21
N SER A 483 8.38 -26.16 7.22
CA SER A 483 7.97 -27.49 6.75
C SER A 483 8.31 -28.63 7.71
N SER A 484 9.18 -28.44 8.70
CA SER A 484 9.56 -29.51 9.63
C SER A 484 8.60 -29.69 10.80
N TYR A 485 7.64 -28.77 10.97
CA TYR A 485 6.60 -28.90 11.99
C TYR A 485 5.48 -29.83 11.52
N ALA A 486 4.99 -30.67 12.44
CA ALA A 486 3.84 -31.54 12.18
C ALA A 486 2.56 -30.70 12.02
N ILE A 487 1.99 -30.68 10.81
CA ILE A 487 0.75 -30.00 10.44
C ILE A 487 -0.21 -30.95 9.72
N THR A 488 -1.50 -30.61 9.70
CA THR A 488 -2.50 -31.31 8.87
C THR A 488 -2.28 -31.04 7.39
N SER A 489 -2.49 -32.05 6.54
CA SER A 489 -2.46 -31.90 5.07
C SER A 489 -3.46 -30.85 4.56
N VAL A 490 -4.56 -30.65 5.29
CA VAL A 490 -5.62 -29.66 4.98
C VAL A 490 -5.07 -28.24 4.91
N LEU A 491 -4.04 -27.91 5.70
CA LEU A 491 -3.43 -26.58 5.71
C LEU A 491 -2.60 -26.32 4.45
N GLU A 492 -1.90 -27.33 3.95
CA GLU A 492 -1.15 -27.22 2.70
C GLU A 492 -2.10 -27.10 1.52
N ASP A 493 -3.16 -27.91 1.51
CA ASP A 493 -4.21 -27.89 0.50
C ASP A 493 -4.95 -26.56 0.44
N ILE A 494 -5.41 -26.02 1.58
CA ILE A 494 -6.10 -24.72 1.62
C ILE A 494 -5.16 -23.60 1.17
N THR A 495 -3.88 -23.66 1.55
CA THR A 495 -2.85 -22.70 1.12
C THR A 495 -2.69 -22.73 -0.40
N LEU A 496 -2.58 -23.91 -1.00
CA LEU A 496 -2.48 -24.08 -2.46
C LEU A 496 -3.78 -23.64 -3.17
N LEU A 497 -4.93 -23.97 -2.60
CA LEU A 497 -6.24 -23.63 -3.15
C LEU A 497 -6.49 -22.12 -3.12
N VAL A 498 -6.20 -21.45 -2.00
CA VAL A 498 -6.30 -19.99 -1.87
C VAL A 498 -5.36 -19.33 -2.86
N ARG A 499 -4.10 -19.80 -2.95
CA ARG A 499 -3.13 -19.30 -3.94
C ARG A 499 -3.65 -19.44 -5.37
N LYS A 500 -4.16 -20.63 -5.75
CA LYS A 500 -4.69 -20.89 -7.10
C LYS A 500 -5.84 -19.96 -7.44
N ASN A 501 -6.83 -19.82 -6.56
CA ASN A 501 -7.97 -18.93 -6.79
C ASN A 501 -7.53 -17.46 -6.81
N LEU A 502 -6.59 -17.06 -5.96
CA LEU A 502 -6.06 -15.71 -5.93
C LEU A 502 -5.33 -15.36 -7.25
N VAL A 503 -4.50 -16.26 -7.79
CA VAL A 503 -3.84 -16.05 -9.09
C VAL A 503 -4.87 -15.82 -10.20
N VAL A 504 -5.91 -16.66 -10.25
CA VAL A 504 -7.00 -16.52 -11.23
C VAL A 504 -7.70 -15.17 -11.07
N VAL A 505 -8.00 -14.75 -9.85
CA VAL A 505 -8.69 -13.48 -9.58
C VAL A 505 -7.80 -12.28 -9.92
N VAL A 506 -6.51 -12.31 -9.57
CA VAL A 506 -5.55 -11.24 -9.89
C VAL A 506 -5.38 -11.10 -11.41
N ASN A 507 -5.32 -12.22 -12.14
CA ASN A 507 -5.19 -12.21 -13.60
C ASN A 507 -6.39 -11.55 -14.31
N THR A 508 -7.57 -11.46 -13.67
CA THR A 508 -8.72 -10.77 -14.28
C THR A 508 -8.48 -9.27 -14.50
N GLY A 509 -7.57 -8.65 -13.73
CA GLY A 509 -7.27 -7.22 -13.82
C GLY A 509 -8.45 -6.29 -13.52
N GLN A 510 -9.47 -6.76 -12.76
CA GLN A 510 -10.63 -5.98 -12.33
C GLN A 510 -10.60 -5.73 -10.82
N PHE A 511 -10.60 -4.47 -10.39
CA PHE A 511 -10.51 -4.08 -8.97
C PHE A 511 -11.63 -4.69 -8.13
N ASP A 512 -12.87 -4.62 -8.61
CA ASP A 512 -14.06 -5.07 -7.88
C ASP A 512 -14.01 -6.57 -7.51
N ILE A 513 -13.50 -7.41 -8.42
CA ILE A 513 -13.44 -8.86 -8.24
C ILE A 513 -12.43 -9.22 -7.15
N LEU A 514 -11.21 -8.68 -7.24
CA LEU A 514 -10.19 -8.91 -6.23
C LEU A 514 -10.60 -8.37 -4.86
N SER A 515 -11.18 -7.17 -4.84
CA SER A 515 -11.70 -6.52 -3.64
C SER A 515 -12.77 -7.37 -2.94
N ARG A 516 -13.77 -7.87 -3.68
CA ARG A 516 -14.83 -8.75 -3.14
C ARG A 516 -14.29 -10.11 -2.74
N PHE A 517 -13.39 -10.69 -3.52
CA PHE A 517 -12.77 -11.98 -3.21
C PHE A 517 -11.98 -11.91 -1.90
N LEU A 518 -11.22 -10.85 -1.65
CA LEU A 518 -10.50 -10.66 -0.37
C LEU A 518 -11.47 -10.61 0.82
N ASP A 519 -12.59 -9.87 0.70
CA ASP A 519 -13.60 -9.81 1.77
C ASP A 519 -14.25 -11.17 2.02
N GLN A 520 -14.50 -11.92 0.95
CA GLN A 520 -15.06 -13.27 1.03
C GLN A 520 -14.05 -14.28 1.59
N LEU A 521 -12.76 -14.13 1.27
CA LEU A 521 -11.68 -14.98 1.80
C LEU A 521 -11.56 -14.84 3.32
N VAL A 522 -11.64 -13.61 3.85
CA VAL A 522 -11.68 -13.38 5.32
C VAL A 522 -12.88 -14.11 5.95
N ARG A 523 -14.06 -13.99 5.35
CA ARG A 523 -15.27 -14.69 5.84
C ARG A 523 -15.15 -16.21 5.74
N PHE A 524 -14.55 -16.72 4.68
CA PHE A 524 -14.32 -18.14 4.45
C PHE A 524 -13.35 -18.70 5.50
N ILE A 525 -12.21 -18.05 5.73
CA ILE A 525 -11.23 -18.46 6.75
C ILE A 525 -11.89 -18.43 8.14
N GLN A 526 -12.66 -17.38 8.45
CA GLN A 526 -13.34 -17.28 9.74
C GLN A 526 -14.38 -18.40 9.95
N ASN A 527 -15.34 -18.54 9.04
CA ASN A 527 -16.53 -19.35 9.27
C ASN A 527 -16.29 -20.83 8.98
N GLU A 528 -15.64 -21.15 7.87
CA GLU A 528 -15.43 -22.54 7.45
C GLU A 528 -14.16 -23.11 8.07
N TYR A 529 -13.02 -22.42 7.92
CA TYR A 529 -11.74 -22.97 8.38
C TYR A 529 -11.57 -22.92 9.90
N LEU A 530 -11.75 -21.75 10.53
CA LEU A 530 -11.55 -21.60 11.98
C LEU A 530 -12.71 -22.18 12.79
N VAL A 531 -13.95 -21.79 12.49
CA VAL A 531 -15.11 -22.19 13.30
C VAL A 531 -15.57 -23.61 12.95
N ARG A 532 -15.91 -23.89 11.68
CA ARG A 532 -16.53 -25.17 11.32
C ARG A 532 -15.56 -26.34 11.34
N PHE A 533 -14.30 -26.12 10.93
CA PHE A 533 -13.27 -27.15 10.93
C PHE A 533 -12.49 -27.17 12.26
N LEU A 534 -11.60 -26.20 12.51
CA LEU A 534 -10.67 -26.26 13.65
C LEU A 534 -11.38 -26.26 15.02
N GLN A 535 -12.30 -25.32 15.27
CA GLN A 535 -12.99 -25.24 16.57
C GLN A 535 -13.85 -26.49 16.84
N ASN A 536 -14.50 -27.05 15.82
CA ASN A 536 -15.27 -28.28 15.94
C ASN A 536 -14.36 -29.48 16.24
N LYS A 537 -13.23 -29.62 15.53
CA LYS A 537 -12.22 -30.66 15.80
C LYS A 537 -11.65 -30.54 17.20
N PHE A 538 -11.34 -29.33 17.67
CA PHE A 538 -10.95 -29.11 19.06
C PHE A 538 -12.05 -29.57 20.02
N LYS A 539 -13.29 -29.13 19.87
CA LYS A 539 -14.42 -29.53 20.73
C LYS A 539 -14.65 -31.04 20.76
N ASN A 540 -14.46 -31.74 19.65
CA ASN A 540 -14.60 -33.20 19.58
C ASN A 540 -13.46 -33.94 20.30
N LEU A 541 -12.26 -33.34 20.35
CA LEU A 541 -11.10 -33.90 21.05
C LEU A 541 -11.08 -33.55 22.55
N GLN A 542 -11.70 -32.44 22.95
CA GLN A 542 -11.81 -31.99 24.36
C GLN A 542 -12.25 -33.09 25.35
N PRO A 543 -13.36 -33.84 25.13
CA PRO A 543 -13.81 -34.85 26.09
C PRO A 543 -12.84 -36.03 26.25
N LYS A 544 -11.89 -36.22 25.31
CA LYS A 544 -10.90 -37.30 25.34
C LYS A 544 -9.61 -36.91 26.08
N LEU A 545 -9.43 -35.62 26.42
CA LEU A 545 -8.24 -35.11 27.11
C LEU A 545 -8.42 -35.16 28.63
N ILE A 546 -8.05 -36.30 29.22
CA ILE A 546 -8.11 -36.54 30.67
C ILE A 546 -6.86 -35.97 31.37
N PRO A 547 -6.96 -35.40 32.59
CA PRO A 547 -5.81 -34.86 33.34
C PRO A 547 -4.67 -35.85 33.67
N SER A 548 -4.91 -37.16 33.57
CA SER A 548 -3.89 -38.20 33.76
C SER A 548 -2.99 -38.39 32.52
N LEU A 549 -3.36 -37.80 31.38
CA LEU A 549 -2.73 -38.07 30.08
C LEU A 549 -1.34 -37.44 29.96
N ALA A 550 -0.32 -38.25 29.70
CA ALA A 550 1.05 -37.79 29.43
C ALA A 550 1.39 -37.91 27.95
N LEU A 551 2.16 -36.94 27.42
CA LEU A 551 2.70 -37.04 26.08
C LEU A 551 3.73 -38.18 26.06
N LYS A 552 3.33 -39.32 25.50
CA LYS A 552 4.13 -40.53 25.33
C LYS A 552 4.04 -40.98 23.87
N GLU A 553 4.95 -41.87 23.49
CA GLU A 553 4.91 -42.56 22.21
C GLU A 553 3.59 -43.32 22.05
N TYR A 554 2.96 -43.16 20.89
CA TYR A 554 1.76 -43.90 20.52
C TYR A 554 2.17 -45.22 19.85
N ILE A 555 1.82 -46.34 20.48
CA ILE A 555 2.00 -47.68 19.91
C ILE A 555 0.61 -48.18 19.49
N PRO A 556 0.37 -48.50 18.21
CA PRO A 556 -0.90 -49.04 17.73
C PRO A 556 -1.28 -50.34 18.46
N LYS A 557 -2.59 -50.55 18.72
CA LYS A 557 -3.11 -51.71 19.48
C LYS A 557 -2.76 -53.08 18.84
N GLU A 558 -2.37 -53.11 17.56
CA GLU A 558 -2.01 -54.33 16.82
C GLU A 558 -0.60 -54.86 17.16
N GLU A 559 0.30 -54.03 17.71
CA GLU A 559 1.65 -54.47 18.09
C GLU A 559 1.71 -54.98 19.55
N LEU A 560 0.79 -54.54 20.42
CA LEU A 560 0.72 -54.98 21.81
C LEU A 560 0.32 -56.46 21.95
N THR A 561 -0.36 -57.03 20.95
CA THR A 561 -0.70 -58.47 20.91
C THR A 561 0.48 -59.34 20.45
N ASN A 562 1.46 -58.78 19.72
CA ASN A 562 2.61 -59.53 19.20
C ASN A 562 3.82 -59.57 20.15
N ILE A 563 3.87 -58.72 21.18
CA ILE A 563 4.97 -58.68 22.16
C ILE A 563 4.81 -59.79 23.25
N GLY A 564 3.64 -60.45 23.32
CA GLY A 564 3.36 -61.54 24.27
C GLY A 564 3.88 -62.94 23.90
N HIS A 565 4.55 -63.11 22.75
CA HIS A 565 4.96 -64.44 22.25
C HIS A 565 6.45 -64.53 21.91
N HIS A 566 7.33 -64.24 22.87
CA HIS A 566 8.68 -64.80 22.87
C HIS A 566 9.19 -65.04 24.29
N ASN A 567 8.83 -66.21 24.85
CA ASN A 567 9.65 -67.09 25.70
C ASN A 567 8.79 -67.92 26.66
N SER A 568 8.33 -69.10 26.21
CA SER A 568 8.44 -70.36 26.95
C SER A 568 7.71 -71.47 26.20
N LYS A 569 8.39 -72.62 26.12
CA LYS A 569 7.97 -73.87 25.47
C LYS A 569 6.64 -74.43 25.99
N LEU A 570 6.06 -75.26 25.11
CA LEU A 570 5.18 -76.42 25.33
C LEU A 570 3.64 -76.20 25.35
N MET A 571 3.02 -76.97 24.44
CA MET A 571 1.69 -77.58 24.49
C MET A 571 0.46 -76.68 24.24
N THR A 572 -0.10 -76.87 23.04
CA THR A 572 -1.52 -76.67 22.73
C THR A 572 -2.41 -77.45 23.71
N PRO A 573 -3.65 -76.99 23.98
CA PRO A 573 -4.72 -77.62 23.23
C PRO A 573 -5.76 -76.66 22.64
N VAL A 574 -6.41 -77.24 21.65
CA VAL A 574 -7.46 -76.79 20.75
C VAL A 574 -8.77 -76.47 21.47
N SER A 575 -9.50 -75.53 20.87
CA SER A 575 -10.90 -75.14 21.05
C SER A 575 -11.84 -76.06 21.85
N SER A 576 -12.75 -75.46 22.63
CA SER A 576 -14.19 -75.69 22.43
C SER A 576 -15.05 -74.72 23.23
N SER A 577 -16.07 -74.23 22.55
CA SER A 577 -17.28 -73.65 23.11
C SER A 577 -17.97 -74.63 24.05
N THR A 578 -18.62 -74.14 25.12
CA THR A 578 -20.05 -74.39 25.39
C THR A 578 -20.51 -73.84 26.75
N LYS A 579 -21.61 -73.09 26.67
CA LYS A 579 -22.77 -73.00 27.59
C LYS A 579 -22.63 -73.72 28.95
N LEU A 580 -22.76 -72.97 30.05
CA LEU A 580 -23.67 -73.36 31.14
C LEU A 580 -23.98 -72.21 32.11
N SER A 581 -25.08 -71.52 31.84
CA SER A 581 -25.87 -70.85 32.88
C SER A 581 -26.62 -71.92 33.68
N LYS A 582 -26.23 -72.14 34.95
CA LYS A 582 -27.08 -72.59 36.08
C LYS A 582 -26.19 -73.07 37.22
N LEU A 583 -26.11 -72.27 38.28
CA LEU A 583 -26.36 -72.67 39.67
C LEU A 583 -26.13 -71.43 40.54
N GLY A 584 -27.22 -70.94 41.13
CA GLY A 584 -27.19 -69.82 42.05
C GLY A 584 -26.74 -70.28 43.43
N PHE A 585 -25.91 -69.46 44.08
CA PHE A 585 -25.89 -69.27 45.53
C PHE A 585 -25.40 -67.86 45.82
N ASP A 586 -26.23 -67.09 46.53
CA ASP A 586 -25.89 -65.80 47.11
C ASP A 586 -24.82 -65.96 48.19
N LEU A 587 -23.69 -65.27 48.05
CA LEU A 587 -22.79 -65.00 49.17
C LEU A 587 -22.28 -63.56 49.12
N ARG A 588 -23.24 -62.64 49.23
CA ARG A 588 -23.03 -61.23 49.53
C ARG A 588 -22.73 -61.09 51.02
N GLY A 589 -21.46 -61.21 51.40
CA GLY A 589 -21.08 -60.98 52.79
C GLY A 589 -19.68 -61.46 53.19
N ALA A 590 -18.64 -60.96 52.52
CA ALA A 590 -17.26 -60.87 53.05
C ALA A 590 -16.23 -60.36 52.02
N ALA A 591 -16.56 -60.32 50.72
CA ALA A 591 -15.60 -59.97 49.65
C ALA A 591 -15.65 -58.50 49.17
N ALA A 592 -16.39 -57.62 49.85
CA ALA A 592 -16.56 -56.22 49.43
C ALA A 592 -15.37 -55.30 49.81
N ASN A 593 -14.55 -55.68 50.80
CA ASN A 593 -13.43 -54.84 51.26
C ASN A 593 -12.07 -55.23 50.65
N ALA A 594 -11.97 -56.36 49.96
CA ALA A 594 -10.75 -56.77 49.27
C ALA A 594 -10.72 -56.32 47.78
N LEU A 595 -11.89 -56.08 47.17
CA LEU A 595 -11.98 -55.63 45.78
C LEU A 595 -11.84 -54.10 45.60
N THR A 596 -12.12 -53.30 46.63
CA THR A 596 -11.98 -51.83 46.56
C THR A 596 -10.51 -51.37 46.60
N ASN A 597 -9.63 -52.13 47.26
CA ASN A 597 -8.18 -51.85 47.28
C ASN A 597 -7.45 -52.36 46.03
N ILE A 598 -8.02 -53.31 45.30
CA ILE A 598 -7.44 -53.81 44.05
C ILE A 598 -7.94 -52.99 42.85
N GLN A 599 -9.17 -52.46 42.88
CA GLN A 599 -9.69 -51.61 41.81
C GLN A 599 -9.14 -50.16 41.84
N SER A 600 -8.75 -49.65 43.00
CA SER A 600 -8.16 -48.30 43.11
C SER A 600 -6.68 -48.24 42.67
N ASN A 601 -5.95 -49.36 42.67
CA ASN A 601 -4.55 -49.40 42.23
C ASN A 601 -4.35 -49.83 40.76
N ILE A 602 -5.37 -50.35 40.08
CA ILE A 602 -5.27 -50.77 38.66
C ILE A 602 -5.72 -49.65 37.70
N GLN A 603 -6.41 -48.61 38.18
CA GLN A 603 -6.87 -47.47 37.36
C GLN A 603 -5.77 -46.42 37.06
N SER A 604 -4.55 -46.56 37.59
CA SER A 604 -3.54 -45.50 37.58
C SER A 604 -2.42 -45.61 36.52
N VAL A 605 -2.43 -46.61 35.62
CA VAL A 605 -1.25 -46.82 34.73
C VAL A 605 -1.55 -46.96 33.23
N VAL A 606 -2.76 -47.26 32.77
CA VAL A 606 -3.01 -47.36 31.32
C VAL A 606 -3.87 -46.19 30.87
N SER A 607 -3.21 -45.11 30.42
CA SER A 607 -3.87 -44.13 29.56
C SER A 607 -4.36 -44.90 28.32
N ASP A 608 -5.65 -44.81 27.98
CA ASP A 608 -6.15 -45.42 26.75
C ASP A 608 -5.29 -44.94 25.57
N PRO A 609 -4.75 -45.84 24.71
CA PRO A 609 -3.87 -45.44 23.61
C PRO A 609 -4.58 -44.45 22.66
N GLU A 610 -5.90 -44.53 22.56
CA GLU A 610 -6.73 -43.59 21.80
C GLU A 610 -6.70 -42.16 22.38
N SER A 611 -6.61 -42.02 23.70
CA SER A 611 -6.47 -40.71 24.35
C SER A 611 -5.09 -40.10 24.05
N VAL A 612 -4.03 -40.91 24.00
CA VAL A 612 -2.67 -40.44 23.65
C VAL A 612 -2.65 -39.93 22.20
N LEU A 613 -3.25 -40.68 21.27
CA LEU A 613 -3.40 -40.26 19.88
C LEU A 613 -4.24 -38.97 19.76
N SER A 614 -5.30 -38.83 20.56
CA SER A 614 -6.11 -37.61 20.59
C SER A 614 -5.29 -36.38 21.03
N LEU A 615 -4.32 -36.54 21.93
CA LEU A 615 -3.41 -35.46 22.33
C LEU A 615 -2.39 -35.14 21.25
N HIS A 616 -1.87 -36.15 20.55
CA HIS A 616 -1.01 -35.95 19.38
C HIS A 616 -1.76 -35.11 18.33
N ASN A 617 -2.97 -35.53 17.95
CA ASN A 617 -3.81 -34.81 17.00
C ASN A 617 -4.13 -33.38 17.47
N TYR A 618 -4.39 -33.20 18.78
CA TYR A 618 -4.60 -31.86 19.35
C TYR A 618 -3.39 -30.95 19.16
N LEU A 619 -2.17 -31.44 19.39
CA LEU A 619 -0.93 -30.68 19.21
C LEU A 619 -0.69 -30.33 17.73
N ILE A 620 -0.98 -31.26 16.80
CA ILE A 620 -0.91 -30.99 15.34
C ILE A 620 -1.88 -29.86 14.97
N TYR A 621 -3.11 -29.89 15.49
CA TYR A 621 -4.08 -28.83 15.22
C TYR A 621 -3.66 -27.47 15.83
N VAL A 622 -2.97 -27.46 16.98
CA VAL A 622 -2.38 -26.23 17.52
C VAL A 622 -1.30 -25.69 16.58
N ASN A 623 -0.36 -26.52 16.12
CA ASN A 623 0.67 -26.10 15.16
C ASN A 623 0.06 -25.56 13.87
N THR A 624 -0.93 -26.27 13.35
CA THR A 624 -1.70 -25.90 12.17
C THR A 624 -2.29 -24.51 12.31
N LEU A 625 -2.91 -24.20 13.45
CA LEU A 625 -3.53 -22.91 13.73
C LEU A 625 -2.52 -21.75 13.78
N TYR A 626 -1.31 -21.99 14.31
CA TYR A 626 -0.24 -20.98 14.31
C TYR A 626 0.36 -20.79 12.93
N LEU A 627 0.65 -21.88 12.22
CA LEU A 627 1.22 -21.83 10.88
C LEU A 627 0.27 -21.29 9.82
N ASN A 628 -1.05 -21.40 10.02
CA ASN A 628 -2.04 -20.74 9.17
C ASN A 628 -1.81 -19.23 9.04
N VAL A 629 -1.45 -18.54 10.13
CA VAL A 629 -1.13 -17.10 10.10
C VAL A 629 0.12 -16.84 9.25
N VAL A 630 1.14 -17.68 9.40
CA VAL A 630 2.40 -17.57 8.65
C VAL A 630 2.17 -17.81 7.16
N PHE A 631 1.41 -18.84 6.79
CA PHE A 631 1.09 -19.14 5.39
C PHE A 631 0.20 -18.07 4.75
N THR A 632 -0.80 -17.56 5.48
CA THR A 632 -1.64 -16.47 5.00
C THR A 632 -0.80 -15.21 4.73
N GLN A 633 0.10 -14.85 5.65
CA GLN A 633 1.01 -13.72 5.45
C GLN A 633 1.97 -13.96 4.27
N LYS A 634 2.46 -15.19 4.10
CA LYS A 634 3.33 -15.56 2.98
C LYS A 634 2.62 -15.38 1.64
N ILE A 635 1.39 -15.86 1.51
CA ILE A 635 0.61 -15.73 0.26
C ILE A 635 0.22 -14.28 0.00
N LEU A 636 -0.41 -13.61 0.98
CA LEU A 636 -1.00 -12.30 0.76
C LEU A 636 0.04 -11.18 0.67
N VAL A 637 1.05 -11.20 1.54
CA VAL A 637 2.03 -10.11 1.63
C VAL A 637 3.30 -10.46 0.87
N LYS A 638 3.95 -11.58 1.21
CA LYS A 638 5.27 -11.88 0.62
C LYS A 638 5.20 -12.20 -0.87
N GLU A 639 4.25 -13.03 -1.31
CA GLU A 639 4.18 -13.43 -2.71
C GLU A 639 3.61 -12.36 -3.64
N ILE A 640 2.62 -11.58 -3.18
CA ILE A 640 1.96 -10.55 -4.01
C ILE A 640 2.68 -9.21 -3.95
N LEU A 641 3.13 -8.77 -2.77
CA LEU A 641 3.69 -7.42 -2.57
C LEU A 641 5.23 -7.41 -2.63
N GLU A 642 5.90 -8.34 -1.96
CA GLU A 642 7.37 -8.32 -1.84
C GLU A 642 8.08 -8.99 -3.03
N ASN A 643 7.59 -10.16 -3.45
CA ASN A 643 8.25 -10.95 -4.50
C ASN A 643 7.95 -10.42 -5.92
N ASN A 644 6.80 -9.79 -6.14
CA ASN A 644 6.38 -9.28 -7.45
C ASN A 644 5.84 -7.84 -7.35
N PRO A 645 6.68 -6.84 -7.07
CA PRO A 645 6.24 -5.46 -6.81
C PRO A 645 5.51 -4.82 -8.00
N THR A 646 5.78 -5.26 -9.23
CA THR A 646 5.13 -4.72 -10.45
C THR A 646 3.81 -5.42 -10.80
N MET A 647 3.49 -6.57 -10.19
CA MET A 647 2.31 -7.35 -10.60
C MET A 647 1.00 -6.60 -10.39
N LEU A 648 0.88 -5.84 -9.30
CA LEU A 648 -0.31 -5.04 -9.04
C LEU A 648 -0.37 -3.80 -9.93
N SER A 649 0.74 -3.10 -10.15
CA SER A 649 0.78 -1.94 -11.06
C SER A 649 0.55 -2.33 -12.53
N ASP A 650 1.01 -3.52 -12.93
CA ASP A 650 0.88 -4.01 -14.30
C ASP A 650 -0.57 -4.47 -14.60
N ASN A 651 -1.20 -5.16 -13.65
CA ASN A 651 -2.57 -5.68 -13.79
C ASN A 651 -3.65 -4.65 -13.45
N PHE A 652 -3.35 -3.66 -12.59
CA PHE A 652 -4.27 -2.60 -12.16
C PHE A 652 -3.64 -1.21 -12.36
N PRO A 653 -3.45 -0.78 -13.62
CA PRO A 653 -2.74 0.47 -13.93
C PRO A 653 -3.58 1.74 -13.74
N PHE A 654 -4.88 1.61 -13.49
CA PHE A 654 -5.81 2.74 -13.49
C PHE A 654 -5.84 3.47 -12.14
N GLY A 655 -5.70 4.79 -12.17
CA GLY A 655 -5.87 5.66 -10.99
C GLY A 655 -5.00 5.29 -9.77
N GLU A 656 -5.64 5.04 -8.63
CA GLU A 656 -5.02 4.65 -7.34
C GLU A 656 -5.33 3.18 -6.96
N ASP A 657 -5.81 2.38 -7.91
CA ASP A 657 -6.31 1.03 -7.64
C ASP A 657 -5.22 0.13 -7.04
N SER A 658 -3.97 0.23 -7.50
CA SER A 658 -2.84 -0.54 -6.97
C SER A 658 -2.54 -0.21 -5.50
N GLU A 659 -2.62 1.05 -5.10
CA GLU A 659 -2.37 1.48 -3.71
C GLU A 659 -3.52 1.04 -2.79
N LEU A 660 -4.76 1.24 -3.25
CA LEU A 660 -5.96 0.82 -2.52
C LEU A 660 -6.01 -0.70 -2.34
N LEU A 661 -5.65 -1.48 -3.37
CA LEU A 661 -5.56 -2.94 -3.29
C LEU A 661 -4.47 -3.38 -2.32
N THR A 662 -3.30 -2.72 -2.33
CA THR A 662 -2.22 -3.00 -1.38
C THR A 662 -2.66 -2.78 0.05
N ALA A 663 -3.35 -1.66 0.33
CA ALA A 663 -3.93 -1.38 1.63
C ALA A 663 -4.97 -2.45 2.03
N LYS A 664 -5.83 -2.87 1.09
CA LYS A 664 -6.87 -3.88 1.32
C LYS A 664 -6.29 -5.28 1.59
N ILE A 665 -5.21 -5.67 0.89
CA ILE A 665 -4.50 -6.94 1.14
C ILE A 665 -3.89 -6.94 2.55
N ASN A 666 -3.25 -5.84 2.96
CA ASN A 666 -2.70 -5.71 4.31
C ASN A 666 -3.81 -5.77 5.38
N ALA A 667 -4.92 -5.08 5.16
CA ALA A 667 -6.08 -5.13 6.05
C ALA A 667 -6.68 -6.55 6.15
N CYS A 668 -6.76 -7.28 5.04
CA CYS A 668 -7.18 -8.69 4.99
C CYS A 668 -6.27 -9.57 5.86
N ASN A 669 -4.95 -9.45 5.70
CA ASN A 669 -3.98 -10.21 6.50
C ASN A 669 -4.10 -9.90 8.01
N GLU A 670 -4.25 -8.63 8.39
CA GLU A 670 -4.47 -8.24 9.79
C GLU A 670 -5.76 -8.81 10.38
N LEU A 671 -6.85 -8.80 9.62
CA LEU A 671 -8.13 -9.35 10.07
C LEU A 671 -8.03 -10.86 10.28
N VAL A 672 -7.41 -11.60 9.36
CA VAL A 672 -7.19 -13.04 9.52
C VAL A 672 -6.31 -13.33 10.74
N LYS A 673 -5.24 -12.56 10.96
CA LYS A 673 -4.39 -12.68 12.16
C LYS A 673 -5.20 -12.48 13.45
N LYS A 674 -5.95 -11.38 13.56
CA LYS A 674 -6.82 -11.08 14.72
C LYS A 674 -7.87 -12.17 14.99
N GLN A 675 -8.41 -12.80 13.94
CA GLN A 675 -9.36 -13.89 14.07
C GLN A 675 -8.72 -15.17 14.62
N ASN A 676 -7.50 -15.50 14.18
CA ASN A 676 -6.75 -16.67 14.67
C ASN A 676 -6.33 -16.51 16.13
N GLU A 677 -5.88 -15.32 16.54
CA GLU A 677 -5.36 -15.05 17.91
C GLU A 677 -6.32 -15.48 19.03
N LYS A 678 -7.63 -15.28 18.85
CA LYS A 678 -8.64 -15.68 19.86
C LYS A 678 -8.68 -17.19 20.05
N LEU A 679 -8.64 -17.95 18.94
CA LEU A 679 -8.69 -19.40 18.97
C LEU A 679 -7.35 -19.99 19.45
N GLN A 680 -6.24 -19.34 19.13
CA GLN A 680 -4.89 -19.71 19.58
C GLN A 680 -4.76 -19.63 21.11
N LYS A 681 -5.17 -18.50 21.68
CA LYS A 681 -5.22 -18.30 23.14
C LYS A 681 -6.12 -19.31 23.83
N TRP A 682 -7.30 -19.53 23.26
CA TRP A 682 -8.29 -20.45 23.84
C TRP A 682 -7.82 -21.91 23.82
N SER A 683 -7.23 -22.39 22.72
CA SER A 683 -6.75 -23.77 22.62
C SER A 683 -5.59 -24.04 23.58
N LEU A 684 -4.60 -23.15 23.66
CA LEU A 684 -3.48 -23.31 24.60
C LEU A 684 -3.91 -23.21 26.05
N LYS A 685 -4.84 -22.30 26.38
CA LYS A 685 -5.39 -22.21 27.74
C LYS A 685 -6.09 -23.52 28.14
N TYR A 686 -6.87 -24.10 27.22
CA TYR A 686 -7.54 -25.38 27.47
C TYR A 686 -6.54 -26.54 27.65
N LEU A 687 -5.51 -26.62 26.80
CA LEU A 687 -4.44 -27.59 26.92
C LEU A 687 -3.74 -27.47 28.30
N PHE A 688 -3.45 -26.25 28.71
CA PHE A 688 -2.86 -25.97 30.01
C PHE A 688 -3.77 -26.40 31.16
N GLU A 689 -5.02 -25.96 31.20
CA GLU A 689 -5.94 -26.20 32.31
C GLU A 689 -6.27 -27.68 32.52
N ASN A 690 -6.41 -28.45 31.43
CA ASN A 690 -6.85 -29.83 31.51
C ASN A 690 -5.71 -30.84 31.56
N VAL A 691 -4.57 -30.59 30.89
CA VAL A 691 -3.48 -31.59 30.78
C VAL A 691 -2.30 -31.25 31.68
N LEU A 692 -1.89 -29.99 31.73
CA LEU A 692 -0.62 -29.59 32.37
C LEU A 692 -0.78 -29.05 33.80
N LYS A 693 -1.88 -28.35 34.10
CA LYS A 693 -2.09 -27.65 35.37
C LYS A 693 -1.95 -28.55 36.60
N ASN A 694 -2.62 -29.71 36.60
CA ASN A 694 -2.53 -30.65 37.72
C ASN A 694 -1.11 -31.20 37.90
N LYS A 695 -0.44 -31.53 36.78
CA LYS A 695 0.94 -32.05 36.80
C LYS A 695 1.93 -31.02 37.31
N ILE A 696 1.82 -29.78 36.86
CA ILE A 696 2.64 -28.67 37.34
C ILE A 696 2.38 -28.41 38.83
N SER A 697 1.12 -28.43 39.26
CA SER A 697 0.78 -28.28 40.68
C SER A 697 1.41 -29.38 41.55
N VAL A 698 1.41 -30.64 41.08
CA VAL A 698 2.06 -31.76 41.79
C VAL A 698 3.58 -31.57 41.82
N LEU A 699 4.20 -31.17 40.69
CA LEU A 699 5.65 -30.90 40.63
C LEU A 699 6.09 -29.75 41.56
N CYS A 700 5.26 -28.73 41.73
CA CYS A 700 5.57 -27.60 42.61
C CYS A 700 5.26 -27.87 44.09
N LYS A 701 4.55 -28.97 44.41
CA LYS A 701 4.16 -29.29 45.78
C LYS A 701 5.37 -29.59 46.67
N ASP A 702 6.36 -30.27 46.12
CA ASP A 702 7.53 -30.77 46.85
C ASP A 702 8.67 -29.74 46.96
N LEU A 703 8.55 -28.57 46.33
CA LEU A 703 9.55 -27.50 46.36
C LEU A 703 9.40 -26.59 47.59
N PHE A 704 10.48 -26.06 48.17
CA PHE A 704 10.41 -25.14 49.32
C PHE A 704 9.75 -25.73 50.59
N VAL A 705 10.01 -27.01 50.89
CA VAL A 705 9.54 -27.68 52.11
C VAL A 705 10.71 -28.37 52.81
N ASN A 706 11.04 -27.94 54.04
CA ASN A 706 11.99 -28.62 54.93
C ASN A 706 11.24 -29.01 56.23
N GLY A 707 10.74 -30.25 56.34
CA GLY A 707 10.04 -30.73 57.54
C GLY A 707 8.53 -30.40 57.61
N ASN A 708 7.92 -30.51 58.81
CA ASN A 708 6.48 -30.29 59.01
C ASN A 708 6.02 -28.91 58.53
N ASP A 709 4.81 -28.86 57.97
CA ASP A 709 4.18 -27.72 57.30
C ASP A 709 4.56 -26.35 57.89
N ASN A 710 5.18 -25.51 57.04
CA ASN A 710 5.39 -24.05 57.17
C ASN A 710 6.71 -23.53 57.78
N THR A 711 7.76 -24.34 57.97
CA THR A 711 9.08 -23.84 58.41
C THR A 711 10.19 -24.17 57.41
N TYR A 712 10.79 -23.15 56.79
CA TYR A 712 12.00 -23.26 55.98
C TYR A 712 13.21 -22.85 56.82
N ILE A 713 13.43 -23.59 57.91
CA ILE A 713 14.55 -23.39 58.84
C ILE A 713 15.66 -24.32 58.36
N SER A 714 16.78 -23.75 57.87
CA SER A 714 17.91 -24.53 57.35
C SER A 714 19.03 -24.60 58.39
N SER A 715 19.54 -25.81 58.65
CA SER A 715 20.81 -26.06 59.35
C SER A 715 21.98 -26.07 58.35
N THR A 716 23.24 -26.07 58.80
CA THR A 716 24.42 -26.13 57.92
C THR A 716 24.40 -27.34 56.98
N ASP A 717 23.89 -28.48 57.45
CA ASP A 717 23.76 -29.71 56.64
C ASP A 717 22.61 -29.62 55.61
N ASP A 718 21.51 -28.95 55.96
CA ASP A 718 20.37 -28.74 55.07
C ASP A 718 20.64 -27.67 54.01
N PHE A 719 21.58 -26.75 54.26
CA PHE A 719 21.93 -25.65 53.36
C PHE A 719 22.51 -26.14 52.02
N GLU A 720 23.27 -27.23 52.04
CA GLU A 720 23.88 -27.82 50.84
C GLU A 720 22.93 -28.74 50.07
N ASP A 721 21.83 -29.20 50.69
CA ASP A 721 20.90 -30.12 50.06
C ASP A 721 20.00 -29.43 49.03
N LEU A 722 20.35 -29.60 47.75
CA LEU A 722 19.62 -29.14 46.56
C LEU A 722 18.94 -30.31 45.82
N THR A 723 18.74 -31.46 46.47
CA THR A 723 18.16 -32.65 45.83
C THR A 723 16.75 -32.40 45.30
N SER A 724 15.89 -31.73 46.08
CA SER A 724 14.51 -31.40 45.70
C SER A 724 14.42 -30.53 44.45
N ILE A 725 15.28 -29.51 44.33
CA ILE A 725 15.31 -28.64 43.14
C ILE A 725 15.91 -29.38 41.93
N ASN A 726 16.91 -30.23 42.12
CA ASN A 726 17.49 -31.03 41.04
C ASN A 726 16.50 -32.08 40.51
N ASP A 727 15.74 -32.73 41.39
CA ASP A 727 14.67 -33.66 41.01
C ASP A 727 13.53 -32.93 40.26
N PHE A 728 13.18 -31.72 40.72
CA PHE A 728 12.27 -30.86 39.97
C PHE A 728 12.81 -30.54 38.57
N ILE A 729 14.08 -30.16 38.42
CA ILE A 729 14.68 -29.83 37.12
C ILE A 729 14.60 -31.04 36.17
N LEU A 730 14.89 -32.25 36.67
CA LEU A 730 14.81 -33.48 35.88
C LEU A 730 13.37 -33.77 35.44
N LYS A 731 12.41 -33.71 36.37
CA LYS A 731 10.98 -33.94 36.09
C LYS A 731 10.38 -32.86 35.18
N TRP A 732 10.77 -31.59 35.37
CA TRP A 732 10.36 -30.46 34.54
C TRP A 732 10.85 -30.60 33.11
N LYS A 733 12.15 -30.89 32.92
CA LYS A 733 12.73 -31.15 31.59
C LYS A 733 12.04 -32.32 30.90
N ALA A 734 11.80 -33.42 31.62
CA ALA A 734 11.08 -34.58 31.07
C ALA A 734 9.64 -34.26 30.65
N LEU A 735 8.97 -33.33 31.35
CA LEU A 735 7.62 -32.91 31.01
C LEU A 735 7.57 -31.91 29.85
N ILE A 736 8.45 -30.91 29.82
CA ILE A 736 8.38 -29.76 28.89
C ILE A 736 9.09 -30.00 27.55
N ILE A 737 10.22 -30.72 27.53
CA ILE A 737 11.01 -30.95 26.30
C ILE A 737 10.16 -31.59 25.18
N PRO A 738 9.33 -32.63 25.44
CA PRO A 738 8.46 -33.20 24.42
C PRO A 738 7.50 -32.18 23.79
N TYR A 739 6.93 -31.26 24.58
CA TYR A 739 6.07 -30.20 24.04
C TYR A 739 6.88 -29.16 23.25
N LYS A 740 8.11 -28.84 23.68
CA LYS A 740 9.02 -27.93 22.96
C LYS A 740 9.44 -28.48 21.60
N ASN A 741 9.61 -29.79 21.47
CA ASN A 741 9.99 -30.42 20.20
C ASN A 741 8.84 -30.46 19.18
N VAL A 742 7.61 -30.63 19.69
CA VAL A 742 6.41 -30.82 18.85
C VAL A 742 5.78 -29.49 18.47
N LEU A 743 5.65 -28.56 19.43
CA LEU A 743 4.91 -27.31 19.21
C LEU A 743 5.72 -26.31 18.38
N TYR A 744 5.01 -25.50 17.62
CA TYR A 744 5.56 -24.29 17.00
C TYR A 744 6.12 -23.32 18.07
N ASP A 745 7.23 -22.66 17.78
CA ASP A 745 7.98 -21.86 18.76
C ASP A 745 7.11 -20.80 19.45
N ASP A 746 6.32 -20.03 18.68
CA ASP A 746 5.40 -19.02 19.25
C ASP A 746 4.30 -19.65 20.12
N ALA A 747 3.78 -20.81 19.69
CA ALA A 747 2.76 -21.55 20.45
C ALA A 747 3.34 -22.08 21.77
N PHE A 748 4.60 -22.53 21.75
CA PHE A 748 5.30 -22.99 22.94
C PHE A 748 5.59 -21.83 23.91
N ILE A 749 6.01 -20.67 23.41
CA ILE A 749 6.22 -19.47 24.24
C ILE A 749 4.92 -19.04 24.92
N GLU A 750 3.80 -19.05 24.19
CA GLU A 750 2.50 -18.70 24.76
C GLU A 750 2.00 -19.74 25.78
N LEU A 751 2.23 -21.03 25.53
CA LEU A 751 1.96 -22.08 26.50
C LEU A 751 2.79 -21.89 27.78
N LEU A 752 4.09 -21.63 27.62
CA LEU A 752 5.02 -21.37 28.72
C LEU A 752 4.60 -20.13 29.51
N ASN A 753 4.10 -19.09 28.85
CA ASN A 753 3.56 -17.90 29.48
C ASN A 753 2.37 -18.21 30.41
N ASN A 754 1.43 -19.06 29.97
CA ASN A 754 0.31 -19.51 30.80
C ASN A 754 0.78 -20.34 32.00
N ILE A 755 1.76 -21.22 31.78
CA ILE A 755 2.38 -22.02 32.84
C ILE A 755 3.07 -21.12 33.88
N VAL A 756 3.90 -20.17 33.44
CA VAL A 756 4.63 -19.24 34.30
C VAL A 756 3.65 -18.40 35.13
N ASN A 757 2.58 -17.87 34.54
CA ASN A 757 1.56 -17.13 35.30
C ASN A 757 1.00 -17.96 36.46
N TYR A 758 0.68 -19.24 36.20
CA TYR A 758 0.18 -20.11 37.25
C TYR A 758 1.24 -20.44 38.31
N ILE A 759 2.48 -20.72 37.88
CA ILE A 759 3.60 -20.98 38.78
C ILE A 759 3.87 -19.79 39.69
N VAL A 760 3.91 -18.57 39.16
CA VAL A 760 4.08 -17.34 39.94
C VAL A 760 3.02 -17.26 41.03
N THR A 761 1.74 -17.52 40.71
CA THR A 761 0.68 -17.50 41.73
C THR A 761 0.78 -18.62 42.77
N LEU A 762 1.35 -19.78 42.42
CA LEU A 762 1.57 -20.88 43.36
C LEU A 762 2.74 -20.58 44.30
N VAL A 763 3.86 -20.14 43.74
CA VAL A 763 5.08 -19.84 44.49
C VAL A 763 4.87 -18.63 45.39
N ASP A 764 4.19 -17.58 44.91
CA ASP A 764 3.83 -16.41 45.72
C ASP A 764 3.02 -16.81 46.97
N LYS A 765 1.94 -17.58 46.80
CA LYS A 765 1.14 -18.11 47.92
C LYS A 765 1.97 -18.97 48.87
N LYS A 766 2.90 -19.76 48.32
CA LYS A 766 3.76 -20.63 49.12
C LYS A 766 4.72 -19.82 49.96
N ILE A 767 5.41 -18.84 49.38
CA ILE A 767 6.35 -17.97 50.10
C ILE A 767 5.65 -17.21 51.22
N TRP A 768 4.43 -16.72 51.00
CA TRP A 768 3.63 -16.09 52.06
C TRP A 768 3.29 -16.99 53.24
N SER A 769 3.34 -18.31 53.08
CA SER A 769 3.09 -19.28 54.15
C SER A 769 4.36 -19.76 54.87
N LEU A 770 5.55 -19.43 54.36
CA LEU A 770 6.83 -19.89 54.92
C LEU A 770 7.26 -19.05 56.13
N ARG A 771 7.92 -19.70 57.09
CA ARG A 771 8.73 -19.07 58.12
C ARG A 771 10.21 -19.37 57.87
N VAL A 772 11.06 -18.35 57.82
CA VAL A 772 12.43 -18.47 57.27
C VAL A 772 13.47 -17.96 58.28
N ASN A 773 14.62 -18.64 58.39
CA ASN A 773 15.82 -18.18 59.10
C ASN A 773 16.83 -17.53 58.15
N ASP A 774 17.87 -16.85 58.64
CA ASP A 774 18.86 -16.17 57.77
C ASP A 774 19.49 -17.11 56.73
N LEU A 775 19.96 -18.28 57.18
CA LEU A 775 20.55 -19.29 56.32
C LEU A 775 19.53 -19.88 55.32
N GLY A 776 18.26 -19.98 55.73
CA GLY A 776 17.14 -20.38 54.89
C GLY A 776 16.77 -19.32 53.86
N ALA A 777 16.91 -18.02 54.15
CA ALA A 777 16.69 -16.97 53.17
C ALA A 777 17.73 -17.06 52.04
N THR A 778 18.99 -17.30 52.38
CA THR A 778 20.06 -17.53 51.38
C THR A 778 19.86 -18.83 50.59
N LYS A 779 19.43 -19.92 51.23
CA LYS A 779 19.11 -21.18 50.53
C LYS A 779 17.92 -20.98 49.57
N LEU A 780 16.87 -20.30 50.03
CA LEU A 780 15.67 -19.99 49.25
C LEU A 780 16.00 -19.14 48.02
N ASP A 781 16.87 -18.15 48.15
CA ASP A 781 17.32 -17.31 47.03
C ASP A 781 18.06 -18.12 45.97
N ARG A 782 18.94 -19.03 46.39
CA ARG A 782 19.67 -19.94 45.49
C ARG A 782 18.72 -20.91 44.78
N GLU A 783 17.79 -21.53 45.50
CA GLU A 783 16.80 -22.45 44.93
C GLU A 783 15.85 -21.72 43.97
N LEU A 784 15.38 -20.53 44.34
CA LEU A 784 14.52 -19.70 43.52
C LEU A 784 15.22 -19.25 42.24
N SER A 785 16.49 -18.86 42.32
CA SER A 785 17.30 -18.49 41.14
C SER A 785 17.46 -19.66 40.16
N LEU A 786 17.74 -20.87 40.67
CA LEU A 786 17.79 -22.09 39.86
C LEU A 786 16.41 -22.42 39.26
N TYR A 787 15.35 -22.28 40.03
CA TYR A 787 13.98 -22.49 39.59
C TYR A 787 13.56 -21.54 38.46
N ILE A 788 13.81 -20.23 38.62
CA ILE A 788 13.51 -19.22 37.60
C ILE A 788 14.34 -19.47 36.34
N SER A 789 15.64 -19.80 36.49
CA SER A 789 16.52 -20.06 35.35
C SER A 789 16.07 -21.27 34.52
N THR A 790 15.51 -22.30 35.16
CA THR A 790 15.12 -23.55 34.50
C THR A 790 13.74 -23.46 33.84
N ILE A 791 12.82 -22.66 34.38
CA ILE A 791 11.50 -22.44 33.79
C ILE A 791 11.55 -21.41 32.67
N CYS A 792 12.26 -20.30 32.88
CA CYS A 792 12.29 -19.21 31.90
C CYS A 792 13.30 -19.46 30.77
N ASP A 793 14.23 -20.41 30.93
CA ASP A 793 15.28 -20.73 29.95
C ASP A 793 15.88 -19.45 29.35
N THR A 794 15.69 -19.21 28.05
CA THR A 794 16.18 -18.06 27.27
C THR A 794 15.22 -16.87 27.18
N ASN A 795 13.99 -16.98 27.69
CA ASN A 795 12.95 -15.95 27.56
C ASN A 795 13.00 -14.93 28.73
N TYR A 796 13.66 -13.79 28.52
CA TYR A 796 13.79 -12.73 29.53
C TYR A 796 12.46 -12.12 29.98
N LEU A 797 11.49 -11.97 29.06
CA LEU A 797 10.16 -11.41 29.36
C LEU A 797 9.39 -12.23 30.41
N LEU A 798 9.66 -13.54 30.51
CA LEU A 798 9.02 -14.38 31.52
C LEU A 798 9.66 -14.20 32.90
N ARG A 799 10.94 -13.82 32.97
CA ARG A 799 11.63 -13.55 34.24
C ARG A 799 11.07 -12.33 34.95
N GLU A 800 10.62 -11.33 34.19
CA GLU A 800 9.99 -10.13 34.76
C GLU A 800 8.78 -10.45 35.65
N LYS A 801 8.07 -11.54 35.35
CA LYS A 801 6.91 -11.97 36.14
C LYS A 801 7.27 -12.50 37.53
N PHE A 802 8.53 -12.84 37.75
CA PHE A 802 9.06 -13.28 39.05
C PHE A 802 9.68 -12.13 39.85
N ILE A 803 9.66 -10.88 39.36
CA ILE A 803 10.30 -9.75 40.05
C ILE A 803 9.72 -9.56 41.46
N SER A 804 8.39 -9.63 41.64
CA SER A 804 7.77 -9.48 42.96
C SER A 804 8.27 -10.53 43.95
N ILE A 805 8.32 -11.79 43.51
CA ILE A 805 8.81 -12.92 44.30
C ILE A 805 10.30 -12.78 44.61
N THR A 806 11.10 -12.36 43.63
CA THR A 806 12.55 -12.14 43.80
C THR A 806 12.81 -11.01 44.80
N GLN A 807 12.03 -9.93 44.72
CA GLN A 807 12.10 -8.82 45.68
C GLN A 807 11.65 -9.26 47.09
N MET A 808 10.68 -10.17 47.21
CA MET A 808 10.29 -10.72 48.52
C MET A 808 11.43 -11.51 49.15
N VAL A 809 12.10 -12.38 48.38
CA VAL A 809 13.23 -13.16 48.89
C VAL A 809 14.44 -12.27 49.17
N LEU A 810 14.66 -11.22 48.39
CA LEU A 810 15.68 -10.20 48.66
C LEU A 810 15.45 -9.50 50.00
N VAL A 811 14.20 -9.11 50.31
CA VAL A 811 13.84 -8.50 51.62
C VAL A 811 14.04 -9.50 52.78
N LEU A 812 13.80 -10.80 52.55
CA LEU A 812 14.06 -11.83 53.57
C LEU A 812 15.56 -12.01 53.85
N GLY A 813 16.43 -11.72 52.88
CA GLY A 813 17.87 -11.83 52.99
C GLY A 813 18.58 -10.59 53.56
N PHE A 814 17.85 -9.51 53.86
CA PHE A 814 18.43 -8.32 54.50
C PHE A 814 18.71 -8.56 55.99
N ASP A 815 19.74 -7.89 56.49
CA ASP A 815 20.10 -7.89 57.90
C ASP A 815 19.15 -6.99 58.69
N ASP A 816 19.02 -7.21 60.00
CA ASP A 816 18.13 -6.40 60.84
C ASP A 816 18.51 -4.91 60.85
N ASP A 817 19.79 -4.60 60.58
CA ASP A 817 20.34 -3.25 60.48
C ASP A 817 19.90 -2.52 59.19
N ASP A 818 19.39 -3.21 58.18
CA ASP A 818 18.93 -2.61 56.91
C ASP A 818 17.51 -2.03 57.00
N PHE A 819 16.83 -2.26 58.12
CA PHE A 819 15.47 -1.79 58.36
C PHE A 819 15.44 -0.62 59.34
N ASP A 820 14.46 0.27 59.14
CA ASP A 820 14.20 1.37 60.05
C ASP A 820 13.41 0.88 61.29
N THR A 821 13.87 1.28 62.46
CA THR A 821 13.30 0.94 63.76
C THR A 821 11.94 1.59 64.02
N GLU A 822 11.63 2.73 63.36
CA GLU A 822 10.35 3.43 63.56
C GLU A 822 9.25 2.93 62.62
N THR A 823 9.58 2.71 61.34
CA THR A 823 8.60 2.31 60.32
C THR A 823 8.51 0.80 60.09
N ASN A 824 9.47 0.03 60.62
CA ASN A 824 9.68 -1.41 60.37
C ASN A 824 9.90 -1.79 58.89
N ASP A 825 10.00 -0.80 57.99
CA ASP A 825 10.28 -0.96 56.57
C ASP A 825 11.78 -0.80 56.28
N VAL A 826 12.20 -1.04 55.05
CA VAL A 826 13.59 -0.89 54.59
C VAL A 826 14.01 0.59 54.68
N LYS A 827 15.24 0.88 55.13
CA LYS A 827 15.78 2.25 55.24
C LYS A 827 15.64 3.04 53.93
N GLU A 828 15.36 4.35 54.03
CA GLU A 828 15.12 5.22 52.86
C GLU A 828 16.28 5.20 51.83
N GLU A 829 17.52 5.02 52.27
CA GLU A 829 18.71 4.91 51.41
C GLU A 829 18.65 3.68 50.47
N ILE A 830 18.18 2.54 50.99
CA ILE A 830 18.05 1.29 50.22
C ILE A 830 16.73 1.30 49.43
N ALA A 831 15.68 1.92 49.97
CA ALA A 831 14.40 2.09 49.31
C ALA A 831 14.53 2.91 48.01
N ASN A 832 15.40 3.92 47.98
CA ASN A 832 15.65 4.76 46.81
C ASN A 832 16.59 4.12 45.76
N GLY A 833 17.34 3.08 46.12
CA GLY A 833 18.30 2.40 45.24
C GLY A 833 17.70 1.28 44.37
N ILE A 834 16.50 0.79 44.69
CA ILE A 834 15.85 -0.34 44.01
C ILE A 834 14.48 0.09 43.46
N ASN A 835 14.18 -0.29 42.21
CA ASN A 835 12.85 -0.11 41.63
C ASN A 835 11.87 -1.15 42.21
N TRP A 836 11.27 -0.83 43.34
CA TRP A 836 10.33 -1.70 44.04
C TRP A 836 8.99 -1.86 43.30
N VAL A 837 8.61 -3.11 43.07
CA VAL A 837 7.25 -3.50 42.64
C VAL A 837 6.36 -3.76 43.87
N LEU A 838 6.97 -4.13 45.01
CA LEU A 838 6.28 -4.37 46.27
C LEU A 838 5.88 -3.08 46.98
N THR A 839 4.68 -3.06 47.58
CA THR A 839 4.25 -1.95 48.44
C THR A 839 4.95 -1.97 49.79
N SER A 840 5.04 -0.84 50.49
CA SER A 840 5.60 -0.77 51.85
C SER A 840 4.93 -1.75 52.82
N LYS A 841 3.61 -1.96 52.69
CA LYS A 841 2.87 -2.93 53.51
C LYS A 841 3.30 -4.37 53.22
N ASP A 842 3.56 -4.69 51.96
CA ASP A 842 4.02 -6.02 51.56
C ASP A 842 5.45 -6.27 52.06
N ARG A 843 6.35 -5.29 51.99
CA ARG A 843 7.72 -5.41 52.52
C ARG A 843 7.75 -5.67 54.02
N ILE A 844 6.98 -4.92 54.80
CA ILE A 844 6.84 -5.13 56.25
C ILE A 844 6.26 -6.53 56.53
N ARG A 845 5.28 -6.96 55.75
CA ARG A 845 4.68 -8.29 55.88
C ARG A 845 5.67 -9.40 55.52
N THR A 846 6.52 -9.21 54.52
CA THR A 846 7.58 -10.13 54.13
C THR A 846 8.63 -10.24 55.24
N ARG A 847 9.06 -9.12 55.83
CA ARG A 847 9.96 -9.11 57.01
C ARG A 847 9.38 -9.92 58.18
N ASN A 848 8.06 -9.92 58.35
CA ASN A 848 7.38 -10.69 59.39
C ASN A 848 7.41 -12.21 59.23
N LEU A 849 7.88 -12.72 58.09
CA LEU A 849 8.09 -14.15 57.86
C LEU A 849 9.44 -14.64 58.44
N LYS A 850 10.35 -13.72 58.79
CA LYS A 850 11.66 -14.02 59.38
C LYS A 850 11.53 -14.39 60.86
N VAL A 851 12.11 -15.52 61.27
CA VAL A 851 12.00 -16.06 62.65
C VAL A 851 13.11 -15.50 63.57
N ASP A 852 14.30 -15.25 63.03
CA ASP A 852 15.50 -14.86 63.79
C ASP A 852 15.64 -13.33 63.93
N LYS A 853 14.55 -12.66 64.30
CA LYS A 853 14.58 -11.21 64.50
C LYS A 853 15.27 -10.84 65.81
N ARG A 854 16.25 -9.94 65.78
CA ARG A 854 16.68 -9.22 66.98
C ARG A 854 15.55 -8.27 67.39
N GLN A 855 15.09 -8.39 68.65
CA GLN A 855 14.08 -7.49 69.22
C GLN A 855 14.65 -6.09 69.46
#